data_AF-A0A6N9NM31-F1
#
_entry.id   AF-A0A6N9NM31-F1
#
_cell.length_a   1.000
_cell.length_b   1.000
_cell.length_c   1.000
_cell.angle_alpha   90.00
_cell.angle_beta   90.00
_cell.angle_gamma   90.00
#
_symmetry.space_group_name_H-M   'P 1'
#
loop_
_entity.id
_entity.type
_entity.pdbx_description
1 polymer ?
#
loop_
_entity_poly.entity_id
_entity_poly.type
_entity_poly.pdbx_seq_one_letter_code
_entity_poly.pdbx_strand_id
1 'polypeptide(L)'
;MKNLLLIVIPFILSLPKNALAQDDSRIYKSTFEEKVFNKIANSIDVDALEIMIALEYETGNEEKIHQQIDNLYKGLDPEKLKTKNKKKQIKTIYSEIHNAKLKKYVLDADFNQLFTKGEYNCVSATALYVQIFNRFNIDYEIRETPTHVYLIADPKGEKILVESTLPTQGTFVFDYKTQKDYVNLLKANKLISEEEFENNSVEKLFDQHYDTNKIINDVQLAALLYYNKGVEKYNQANYEEAAYFLEASYLVYPSTNILFMTNYALINVLAECENTNQFDPISLAKFVNLNPKGSQFESLGLTHFQYVGNELMVLHPNISAYKTYYQQFKSAVDTIVNIKDYELNYRYRLAYVYQVNNQYPEALHELSIAYQLNPENIELKENITNLAKLHMLTDRNHKDNIDSLEKYMTKFDLLKRDPTFQQFYNYYNMRVIREYVSYGKFNEGMTRLASYETHLKNNPKTNYDESYLAAMYLDIANYHFNNRNLSKVKQSIQRGLEIAPNSIILLNRMQMINQMNSTIKTYEVEEQKSFEEEVTNYINNCWSYDGFTTKNGDQGEYDKTFKIMAYQNKDVNFVMNGKFEVGKYSIRTKPKLLYLTPNRDKNDYVVFKIIEINKNYMVLMPFKDEKLTGEKIYLAICKD
;
A
#
# COMPACT_ATOMS: atom_id res chain seq x y z
N MET A 1 12.84 -13.82 -56.91
CA MET A 1 12.03 -13.36 -55.75
C MET A 1 12.45 -14.20 -54.55
N LYS A 2 13.01 -13.71 -53.44
CA LYS A 2 13.47 -12.40 -52.97
C LYS A 2 14.58 -12.76 -51.96
N ASN A 3 15.79 -12.21 -52.13
CA ASN A 3 16.84 -12.26 -51.11
C ASN A 3 16.35 -11.52 -49.86
N LEU A 4 16.35 -12.19 -48.70
CA LEU A 4 16.17 -11.52 -47.41
C LEU A 4 17.55 -11.45 -46.74
N LEU A 5 18.21 -10.31 -46.95
CA LEU A 5 19.40 -9.90 -46.23
C LEU A 5 18.99 -9.73 -44.75
N LEU A 6 19.45 -10.62 -43.86
CA LEU A 6 19.37 -10.40 -42.43
C LEU A 6 20.49 -9.43 -42.05
N ILE A 7 20.14 -8.15 -41.96
CA ILE A 7 21.02 -7.11 -41.40
C ILE A 7 20.95 -7.30 -39.88
N VAL A 8 21.98 -7.90 -39.30
CA VAL A 8 22.22 -7.87 -37.86
C VAL A 8 22.78 -6.48 -37.55
N ILE A 9 21.89 -5.55 -37.20
CA ILE A 9 22.27 -4.25 -36.64
C ILE A 9 22.77 -4.54 -35.21
N PRO A 10 24.00 -4.18 -34.84
CA PRO A 10 24.39 -4.17 -33.44
C PRO A 10 23.54 -3.09 -32.77
N PHE A 11 22.57 -3.51 -31.96
CA PHE A 11 21.85 -2.60 -31.07
C PHE A 11 22.87 -2.11 -30.03
N ILE A 12 23.51 -0.98 -30.32
CA ILE A 12 24.17 -0.17 -29.30
C ILE A 12 23.03 0.37 -28.45
N LEU A 13 22.71 -0.34 -27.36
CA LEU A 13 21.86 0.16 -26.30
C LEU A 13 22.59 1.37 -25.69
N SER A 14 22.29 2.57 -26.18
CA SER A 14 22.59 3.80 -25.46
C SER A 14 21.70 3.82 -24.22
N LEU A 15 22.18 3.25 -23.12
CA LEU A 15 21.57 3.46 -21.81
C LEU A 15 21.57 4.97 -21.51
N PRO A 16 20.47 5.54 -21.00
CA PRO A 16 20.42 6.94 -20.64
C PRO A 16 21.44 7.23 -19.52
N LYS A 17 22.41 8.11 -19.79
CA LYS A 17 23.49 8.50 -18.86
C LYS A 17 23.04 9.37 -17.66
N ASN A 18 21.74 9.61 -17.46
CA ASN A 18 21.23 10.63 -16.54
C ASN A 18 20.57 10.07 -15.26
N ALA A 19 21.08 8.97 -14.71
CA ALA A 19 20.40 8.23 -13.63
C ALA A 19 21.18 8.17 -12.29
N LEU A 20 22.27 8.94 -12.13
CA LEU A 20 23.05 8.95 -10.87
C LEU A 20 23.24 10.34 -10.26
N ALA A 21 22.48 11.34 -10.74
CA ALA A 21 22.66 12.75 -10.38
C ALA A 21 21.52 13.33 -9.53
N GLN A 22 20.98 12.56 -8.58
CA GLN A 22 20.26 13.18 -7.46
C GLN A 22 21.26 13.53 -6.36
N ASP A 23 21.26 14.81 -6.02
CA ASP A 23 22.04 15.54 -5.02
C ASP A 23 22.07 14.84 -3.65
N ASP A 24 23.00 13.89 -3.46
CA ASP A 24 23.37 13.38 -2.15
C ASP A 24 24.84 13.69 -1.92
N SER A 25 25.11 14.76 -1.16
CA SER A 25 26.44 15.20 -0.72
C SER A 25 27.22 14.15 0.09
N ARG A 26 26.62 12.98 0.33
CA ARG A 26 27.24 11.78 0.90
C ARG A 26 27.98 10.91 -0.13
N ILE A 27 27.89 11.23 -1.43
CA ILE A 27 28.47 10.44 -2.53
C ILE A 27 29.91 10.84 -2.88
N TYR A 28 30.45 11.93 -2.34
CA TYR A 28 31.80 12.39 -2.69
C TYR A 28 32.70 12.50 -1.47
N LYS A 29 33.96 12.04 -1.57
CA LYS A 29 34.96 12.13 -0.49
C LYS A 29 35.59 13.52 -0.37
N SER A 30 35.40 14.39 -1.36
CA SER A 30 35.82 15.79 -1.30
C SER A 30 34.97 16.72 -2.15
N THR A 31 34.98 18.02 -1.84
CA THR A 31 34.34 19.05 -2.68
C THR A 31 34.98 19.19 -4.05
N PHE A 32 36.24 18.74 -4.21
CA PHE A 32 36.91 18.69 -5.51
C PHE A 32 36.34 17.55 -6.35
N GLU A 33 36.26 16.34 -5.77
CA GLU A 33 35.67 15.17 -6.42
C GLU A 33 34.22 15.42 -6.82
N GLU A 34 33.42 16.01 -5.93
CA GLU A 34 32.04 16.42 -6.25
C GLU A 34 31.97 17.30 -7.49
N LYS A 35 32.84 18.32 -7.60
CA LYS A 35 32.87 19.19 -8.79
C LYS A 35 33.22 18.41 -10.06
N VAL A 36 34.20 17.52 -9.99
CA VAL A 36 34.64 16.70 -11.13
C VAL A 36 33.53 15.77 -11.59
N PHE A 37 32.90 15.05 -10.66
CA PHE A 37 31.83 14.10 -10.98
C PHE A 37 30.53 14.79 -11.40
N ASN A 38 30.24 15.98 -10.89
CA ASN A 38 29.14 16.81 -11.39
C ASN A 38 29.37 17.26 -12.85
N LYS A 39 30.62 17.53 -13.28
CA LYS A 39 30.90 17.78 -14.70
C LYS A 39 30.60 16.53 -15.54
N ILE A 40 31.05 15.35 -15.08
CA ILE A 40 30.80 14.06 -15.76
C ILE A 40 29.28 13.80 -15.90
N ALA A 41 28.53 13.95 -14.81
CA ALA A 41 27.08 13.73 -14.79
C ALA A 41 26.33 14.68 -15.76
N ASN A 42 26.80 15.92 -15.90
CA ASN A 42 26.24 16.91 -16.82
C ASN A 42 26.77 16.78 -18.26
N SER A 43 27.51 15.70 -18.57
CA SER A 43 28.14 15.48 -19.88
C SER A 43 29.03 16.65 -20.32
N ILE A 44 29.61 17.37 -19.35
CA ILE A 44 30.64 18.38 -19.58
C ILE A 44 31.96 17.63 -19.76
N ASP A 45 32.78 18.06 -20.72
CA ASP A 45 34.10 17.48 -20.93
C ASP A 45 34.97 17.66 -19.68
N VAL A 46 35.63 16.58 -19.26
CA VAL A 46 36.44 16.53 -18.03
C VAL A 46 37.82 16.04 -18.37
N ASP A 47 38.83 16.78 -17.90
CA ASP A 47 40.22 16.36 -18.03
C ASP A 47 40.44 15.08 -17.21
N ALA A 48 41.00 14.04 -17.86
CA ALA A 48 41.37 12.80 -17.20
C ALA A 48 42.24 13.04 -15.95
N LEU A 49 43.11 14.06 -15.97
CA LEU A 49 43.94 14.44 -14.83
C LEU A 49 43.12 14.92 -13.63
N GLU A 50 42.02 15.65 -13.84
CA GLU A 50 41.12 16.06 -12.75
C GLU A 50 40.51 14.83 -12.06
N ILE A 51 40.10 13.81 -12.83
CA ILE A 51 39.57 12.55 -12.30
C ILE A 51 40.65 11.81 -11.50
N MET A 52 41.87 11.74 -12.02
CA MET A 52 42.99 11.07 -11.34
C MET A 52 43.36 11.74 -10.01
N ILE A 53 43.32 13.07 -9.95
CA ILE A 53 43.64 13.87 -8.76
C ILE A 53 42.51 13.80 -7.72
N ALA A 54 41.26 13.69 -8.18
CA ALA A 54 40.09 13.57 -7.30
C ALA A 54 40.13 12.32 -6.43
N LEU A 55 40.73 11.23 -6.92
CA LEU A 55 40.94 10.01 -6.15
C LEU A 55 41.86 10.28 -4.95
N GLU A 56 41.35 10.13 -3.73
CA GLU A 56 42.08 10.42 -2.48
C GLU A 56 42.65 11.86 -2.48
N TYR A 57 41.81 12.83 -2.87
CA TYR A 57 42.17 14.24 -2.94
C TYR A 57 42.60 14.80 -1.57
N GLU A 58 43.73 15.52 -1.55
CA GLU A 58 44.13 16.39 -0.45
C GLU A 58 44.19 17.84 -0.92
N THR A 59 43.84 18.78 -0.04
CA THR A 59 43.83 20.22 -0.35
C THR A 59 45.17 20.69 -0.93
N GLY A 60 45.10 21.24 -2.14
CA GLY A 60 46.26 21.76 -2.88
C GLY A 60 47.04 20.71 -3.68
N ASN A 61 46.58 19.45 -3.75
CA ASN A 61 47.22 18.44 -4.60
C ASN A 61 47.16 18.78 -6.08
N GLU A 62 46.07 19.41 -6.55
CA GLU A 62 45.91 19.88 -7.92
C GLU A 62 47.12 20.70 -8.39
N GLU A 63 47.36 21.84 -7.75
CA GLU A 63 48.45 22.76 -8.11
C GLU A 63 49.83 22.08 -7.99
N LYS A 64 50.04 21.29 -6.93
CA LYS A 64 51.29 20.54 -6.73
C LYS A 64 51.53 19.54 -7.86
N ILE A 65 50.54 18.75 -8.24
CA ILE A 65 50.66 17.71 -9.28
C ILE A 65 50.88 18.37 -10.64
N HIS A 66 50.11 19.41 -10.98
CA HIS A 66 50.34 20.20 -12.20
C HIS A 66 51.77 20.75 -12.26
N GLN A 67 52.24 21.35 -11.17
CA GLN A 67 53.61 21.87 -11.09
C GLN A 67 54.67 20.76 -11.22
N GLN A 68 54.43 19.59 -10.63
CA GLN A 68 55.35 18.46 -10.76
C GLN A 68 55.40 17.89 -12.17
N ILE A 69 54.26 17.81 -12.88
CA ILE A 69 54.21 17.42 -14.30
C ILE A 69 54.90 18.47 -15.17
N ASP A 70 54.69 19.77 -14.89
CA ASP A 70 55.38 20.86 -15.57
C ASP A 70 56.89 20.80 -15.40
N ASN A 71 57.36 20.55 -14.18
CA ASN A 71 58.77 20.41 -13.88
C ASN A 71 59.38 19.19 -14.57
N LEU A 72 58.65 18.07 -14.65
CA LEU A 72 59.06 16.88 -15.37
C LEU A 72 59.18 17.16 -16.88
N TYR A 73 58.18 17.81 -17.48
CA TYR A 73 58.20 18.22 -18.88
C TYR A 73 59.36 19.17 -19.19
N LYS A 74 59.61 20.17 -18.34
CA LYS A 74 60.75 21.10 -18.49
C LYS A 74 62.09 20.37 -18.35
N GLY A 75 62.20 19.45 -17.39
CA GLY A 75 63.40 18.65 -17.16
C GLY A 75 63.79 17.74 -18.33
N LEU A 76 62.83 17.37 -19.18
CA LEU A 76 63.06 16.61 -20.41
C LEU A 76 63.70 17.42 -21.55
N ASP A 77 63.88 18.74 -21.38
CA ASP A 77 64.41 19.68 -22.39
C ASP A 77 63.65 19.56 -23.72
N PRO A 78 62.39 20.05 -23.77
CA PRO A 78 61.47 19.74 -24.86
C PRO A 78 61.97 20.23 -26.22
N GLU A 79 62.68 21.37 -26.26
CA GLU A 79 63.26 21.92 -27.49
C GLU A 79 64.33 20.98 -28.06
N LYS A 80 65.24 20.50 -27.20
CA LYS A 80 66.24 19.52 -27.61
C LYS A 80 65.61 18.19 -27.97
N LEU A 81 64.60 17.75 -27.23
CA LEU A 81 64.01 16.44 -27.42
C LEU A 81 63.21 16.36 -28.73
N LYS A 82 62.45 17.40 -29.08
CA LYS A 82 61.68 17.49 -30.33
C LYS A 82 62.54 17.37 -31.60
N THR A 83 63.84 17.68 -31.54
CA THR A 83 64.76 17.48 -32.68
C THR A 83 65.14 16.03 -32.93
N LYS A 84 64.92 15.12 -31.97
CA LYS A 84 65.23 13.69 -32.12
C LYS A 84 64.13 12.98 -32.92
N ASN A 85 64.43 11.85 -33.54
CA ASN A 85 63.39 11.00 -34.15
C ASN A 85 62.42 10.43 -33.09
N LYS A 86 61.20 10.07 -33.51
CA LYS A 86 60.09 9.68 -32.61
C LYS A 86 60.48 8.55 -31.64
N LYS A 87 61.15 7.51 -32.14
CA LYS A 87 61.68 6.40 -31.34
C LYS A 87 62.63 6.85 -30.24
N LYS A 88 63.59 7.73 -30.58
CA LYS A 88 64.55 8.26 -29.60
C LYS A 88 63.89 9.25 -28.63
N GLN A 89 62.86 10.00 -29.07
CA GLN A 89 62.03 10.81 -28.17
C GLN A 89 61.37 9.92 -27.12
N ILE A 90 60.57 8.94 -27.55
CA ILE A 90 59.81 8.04 -26.67
C ILE A 90 60.73 7.31 -25.70
N LYS A 91 61.85 6.74 -26.16
CA LYS A 91 62.83 6.07 -25.30
C LYS A 91 63.47 7.00 -24.27
N THR A 92 63.75 8.26 -24.64
CA THR A 92 64.28 9.24 -23.68
C THR A 92 63.22 9.56 -22.62
N ILE A 93 61.98 9.86 -23.05
CA ILE A 93 60.86 10.16 -22.14
C ILE A 93 60.66 8.99 -21.17
N TYR A 94 60.61 7.76 -21.69
CA TYR A 94 60.48 6.56 -20.88
C TYR A 94 61.51 6.50 -19.75
N SER A 95 62.80 6.55 -20.11
CA SER A 95 63.90 6.39 -19.14
C SER A 95 63.92 7.50 -18.09
N GLU A 96 63.71 8.75 -18.50
CA GLU A 96 63.78 9.90 -17.60
C GLU A 96 62.60 9.90 -16.61
N ILE A 97 61.38 9.64 -17.09
CA ILE A 97 60.19 9.54 -16.21
C ILE A 97 60.34 8.37 -15.24
N HIS A 98 60.73 7.19 -15.74
CA HIS A 98 60.86 5.99 -14.92
C HIS A 98 61.88 6.22 -13.80
N ASN A 99 63.06 6.74 -14.14
CA ASN A 99 64.11 7.05 -13.16
C ASN A 99 63.70 8.16 -12.18
N ALA A 100 62.99 9.19 -12.64
CA ALA A 100 62.63 10.33 -11.81
C ALA A 100 61.49 10.03 -10.83
N LYS A 101 60.43 9.35 -11.27
CA LYS A 101 59.15 9.25 -10.55
C LYS A 101 58.75 7.83 -10.13
N LEU A 102 59.09 6.81 -10.90
CA LEU A 102 58.58 5.45 -10.70
C LEU A 102 59.51 4.65 -9.77
N LYS A 103 59.42 4.87 -8.45
CA LYS A 103 60.36 4.33 -7.46
C LYS A 103 60.05 2.93 -6.97
N LYS A 104 58.77 2.64 -6.69
CA LYS A 104 58.34 1.36 -6.12
C LYS A 104 57.01 0.94 -6.73
N TYR A 105 56.97 -0.27 -7.28
CA TYR A 105 55.72 -0.85 -7.77
C TYR A 105 54.86 -1.33 -6.59
N VAL A 106 53.61 -0.87 -6.54
CA VAL A 106 52.62 -1.18 -5.50
C VAL A 106 51.28 -1.36 -6.20
N LEU A 107 50.65 -2.53 -6.06
CA LEU A 107 49.46 -2.91 -6.85
C LEU A 107 48.30 -1.91 -6.70
N ASP A 108 48.10 -1.40 -5.48
CA ASP A 108 47.03 -0.50 -5.06
C ASP A 108 47.46 0.98 -5.04
N ALA A 109 48.61 1.33 -5.63
CA ALA A 109 49.03 2.73 -5.67
C ALA A 109 48.11 3.60 -6.55
N ASP A 110 47.63 4.70 -5.95
CA ASP A 110 46.87 5.73 -6.65
C ASP A 110 47.81 6.73 -7.39
N PHE A 111 47.20 7.68 -8.11
CA PHE A 111 47.94 8.67 -8.88
C PHE A 111 48.64 9.72 -7.99
N ASN A 112 48.07 10.07 -6.85
CA ASN A 112 48.64 11.05 -5.91
C ASN A 112 49.91 10.48 -5.22
N GLN A 113 49.91 9.18 -4.90
CA GLN A 113 51.04 8.46 -4.33
C GLN A 113 52.27 8.43 -5.24
N LEU A 114 52.07 8.47 -6.56
CA LEU A 114 53.16 8.58 -7.53
C LEU A 114 53.98 9.85 -7.32
N PHE A 115 53.33 10.98 -7.03
CA PHE A 115 54.01 12.27 -6.87
C PHE A 115 54.53 12.52 -5.45
N THR A 116 53.91 11.91 -4.44
CA THR A 116 54.27 12.10 -3.02
C THR A 116 55.28 11.07 -2.52
N LYS A 117 55.13 9.80 -2.92
CA LYS A 117 55.95 8.68 -2.44
C LYS A 117 56.78 8.00 -3.54
N GLY A 118 56.43 8.22 -4.81
CA GLY A 118 57.01 7.48 -5.94
C GLY A 118 56.50 6.04 -6.04
N GLU A 119 55.41 5.72 -5.34
CA GLU A 119 54.72 4.44 -5.44
C GLU A 119 53.79 4.47 -6.66
N TYR A 120 53.80 3.42 -7.48
CA TYR A 120 53.05 3.38 -8.74
C TYR A 120 52.55 1.98 -9.08
N ASN A 121 51.51 1.90 -9.91
CA ASN A 121 51.10 0.67 -10.59
C ASN A 121 51.07 0.90 -12.11
N CYS A 122 50.63 -0.11 -12.87
CA CYS A 122 50.53 -0.03 -14.32
C CYS A 122 49.61 1.12 -14.79
N VAL A 123 48.52 1.40 -14.06
CA VAL A 123 47.56 2.45 -14.41
C VAL A 123 48.12 3.84 -14.14
N SER A 124 48.62 4.11 -12.93
CA SER A 124 49.14 5.44 -12.56
C SER A 124 50.41 5.82 -13.32
N ALA A 125 51.27 4.86 -13.63
CA ALA A 125 52.43 5.11 -14.49
C ALA A 125 52.04 5.37 -15.95
N THR A 126 51.13 4.57 -16.51
CA THR A 126 50.57 4.80 -17.86
C THR A 126 49.93 6.18 -17.95
N ALA A 127 49.17 6.59 -16.93
CA ALA A 127 48.58 7.92 -16.85
C ALA A 127 49.63 9.03 -16.90
N LEU A 128 50.74 8.91 -16.16
CA LEU A 128 51.81 9.91 -16.22
C LEU A 128 52.45 9.99 -17.62
N TYR A 129 52.68 8.86 -18.28
CA TYR A 129 53.21 8.83 -19.64
C TYR A 129 52.25 9.51 -20.63
N VAL A 130 50.94 9.25 -20.53
CA VAL A 130 49.90 9.93 -21.32
C VAL A 130 49.98 11.45 -21.17
N GLN A 131 50.07 11.94 -19.93
CA GLN A 131 50.16 13.38 -19.65
C GLN A 131 51.40 14.02 -20.30
N ILE A 132 52.52 13.32 -20.33
CA ILE A 132 53.74 13.82 -20.97
C ILE A 132 53.68 13.68 -22.50
N PHE A 133 53.16 12.57 -23.03
CA PHE A 133 53.02 12.36 -24.47
C PHE A 133 52.09 13.38 -25.12
N ASN A 134 50.98 13.75 -24.46
CA ASN A 134 50.10 14.84 -24.88
C ASN A 134 50.90 16.15 -25.08
N ARG A 135 51.79 16.51 -24.16
CA ARG A 135 52.61 17.74 -24.25
C ARG A 135 53.66 17.70 -25.37
N PHE A 136 54.10 16.51 -25.76
CA PHE A 136 55.04 16.31 -26.86
C PHE A 136 54.36 16.07 -28.22
N ASN A 137 53.02 16.08 -28.28
CA ASN A 137 52.25 15.66 -29.45
C ASN A 137 52.73 14.29 -29.98
N ILE A 138 52.88 13.32 -29.07
CA ILE A 138 53.17 11.93 -29.40
C ILE A 138 51.84 11.19 -29.41
N ASP A 139 51.44 10.71 -30.59
CA ASP A 139 50.27 9.84 -30.72
C ASP A 139 50.49 8.56 -29.90
N TYR A 140 49.44 8.09 -29.23
CA TYR A 140 49.47 6.83 -28.49
C TYR A 140 48.11 6.15 -28.51
N GLU A 141 48.12 4.85 -28.19
CA GLU A 141 46.94 4.06 -27.85
C GLU A 141 47.12 3.48 -26.45
N ILE A 142 46.08 3.59 -25.62
CA ILE A 142 46.02 2.93 -24.32
C ILE A 142 45.32 1.59 -24.53
N ARG A 143 46.00 0.50 -24.21
CA ARG A 143 45.49 -0.86 -24.41
C ARG A 143 45.16 -1.48 -23.06
N GLU A 144 43.89 -1.84 -22.87
CA GLU A 144 43.37 -2.55 -21.70
C GLU A 144 43.28 -4.05 -21.99
N THR A 145 43.82 -4.83 -21.06
CA THR A 145 43.65 -6.29 -20.96
C THR A 145 42.94 -6.61 -19.64
N PRO A 146 42.43 -7.83 -19.43
CA PRO A 146 41.77 -8.19 -18.16
C PRO A 146 42.63 -7.99 -16.90
N THR A 147 43.96 -7.99 -17.01
CA THR A 147 44.87 -7.93 -15.85
C THR A 147 45.91 -6.82 -15.93
N HIS A 148 45.91 -6.02 -17.00
CA HIS A 148 47.01 -5.07 -17.28
C HIS A 148 46.60 -3.95 -18.21
N VAL A 149 47.26 -2.80 -18.09
CA VAL A 149 47.16 -1.67 -19.01
C VAL A 149 48.55 -1.22 -19.45
N TYR A 150 48.70 -0.90 -20.72
CA TYR A 150 49.96 -0.42 -21.29
C TYR A 150 49.71 0.56 -22.44
N LEU A 151 50.79 1.18 -22.91
CA LEU A 151 50.75 2.16 -23.99
C LEU A 151 51.45 1.65 -25.25
N ILE A 152 50.86 1.91 -26.40
CA ILE A 152 51.55 1.84 -27.70
C ILE A 152 51.74 3.28 -28.18
N ALA A 153 52.98 3.77 -28.16
CA ALA A 153 53.34 5.08 -28.68
C ALA A 153 53.66 5.00 -30.18
N ASP A 154 53.29 6.03 -30.93
CA ASP A 154 53.40 6.10 -32.39
C ASP A 154 52.74 4.89 -33.10
N PRO A 155 51.43 4.64 -32.86
CA PRO A 155 50.74 3.44 -33.35
C PRO A 155 50.68 3.34 -34.89
N LYS A 156 50.80 4.47 -35.59
CA LYS A 156 50.83 4.54 -37.06
C LYS A 156 52.25 4.45 -37.64
N GLY A 157 53.27 4.56 -36.80
CA GLY A 157 54.68 4.53 -37.18
C GLY A 157 55.39 3.33 -36.57
N GLU A 158 56.28 3.57 -35.62
CA GLU A 158 57.17 2.55 -35.06
C GLU A 158 56.50 1.59 -34.06
N LYS A 159 55.24 1.84 -33.65
CA LYS A 159 54.46 1.00 -32.72
C LYS A 159 55.25 0.59 -31.49
N ILE A 160 55.69 1.58 -30.72
CA ILE A 160 56.60 1.37 -29.59
C ILE A 160 55.76 1.04 -28.36
N LEU A 161 55.87 -0.19 -27.86
CA LEU A 161 55.34 -0.58 -26.57
C LEU A 161 56.06 0.20 -25.47
N VAL A 162 55.30 0.88 -24.63
CA VAL A 162 55.77 1.52 -23.41
C VAL A 162 55.20 0.72 -22.25
N GLU A 163 56.02 -0.19 -21.73
CA GLU A 163 55.66 -1.07 -20.62
C GLU A 163 56.18 -0.45 -19.32
N SER A 164 55.28 0.17 -18.57
CA SER A 164 55.61 0.97 -17.39
C SER A 164 56.10 0.13 -16.20
N THR A 165 55.89 -1.18 -16.23
CA THR A 165 56.17 -2.09 -15.10
C THR A 165 57.39 -3.00 -15.28
N LEU A 166 58.09 -2.92 -16.42
CA LEU A 166 59.32 -3.69 -16.70
C LEU A 166 60.57 -2.77 -16.77
N PRO A 167 61.25 -2.53 -15.62
CA PRO A 167 62.34 -1.54 -15.53
C PRO A 167 63.57 -1.86 -16.40
N THR A 168 63.85 -3.15 -16.66
CA THR A 168 65.08 -3.58 -17.35
C THR A 168 65.02 -3.54 -18.87
N GLN A 169 63.84 -3.25 -19.45
CA GLN A 169 63.58 -3.51 -20.86
C GLN A 169 62.55 -2.55 -21.51
N GLY A 170 61.96 -1.64 -20.73
CA GLY A 170 60.62 -1.08 -20.92
C GLY A 170 60.27 -0.15 -22.10
N THR A 171 61.03 -0.14 -23.19
CA THR A 171 60.43 0.19 -24.50
C THR A 171 60.82 -0.86 -25.52
N PHE A 172 59.82 -1.55 -26.07
CA PHE A 172 60.03 -2.57 -27.09
C PHE A 172 59.35 -2.15 -28.39
N VAL A 173 60.04 -2.40 -29.49
CA VAL A 173 59.38 -2.47 -30.79
C VAL A 173 59.02 -3.93 -30.97
N PHE A 174 57.76 -4.23 -31.33
CA PHE A 174 57.36 -5.59 -31.66
C PHE A 174 58.03 -6.02 -32.95
N ASP A 175 59.28 -6.48 -32.83
CA ASP A 175 59.94 -7.20 -33.90
C ASP A 175 59.36 -8.61 -34.01
N TYR A 176 59.63 -9.27 -35.13
CA TYR A 176 59.11 -10.61 -35.40
C TYR A 176 59.44 -11.63 -34.30
N LYS A 177 60.58 -11.45 -33.61
CA LYS A 177 61.02 -12.36 -32.55
C LYS A 177 60.12 -12.23 -31.33
N THR A 178 59.82 -11.00 -30.91
CA THR A 178 58.92 -10.74 -29.77
C THR A 178 57.48 -11.20 -30.05
N GLN A 179 56.98 -10.98 -31.27
CA GLN A 179 55.66 -11.48 -31.68
C GLN A 179 55.59 -13.02 -31.59
N LYS A 180 56.66 -13.69 -32.02
CA LYS A 180 56.77 -15.16 -31.96
C LYS A 180 56.76 -15.69 -30.53
N ASP A 181 57.48 -15.03 -29.62
CA ASP A 181 57.54 -15.45 -28.22
C ASP A 181 56.18 -15.31 -27.52
N TYR A 182 55.42 -14.25 -27.83
CA TYR A 182 54.05 -14.06 -27.33
C TYR A 182 53.08 -15.12 -27.85
N VAL A 183 53.08 -15.39 -29.16
CA VAL A 183 52.20 -16.41 -29.75
C VAL A 183 52.55 -17.82 -29.23
N ASN A 184 53.84 -18.11 -29.01
CA ASN A 184 54.27 -19.35 -28.36
C ASN A 184 53.76 -19.47 -26.91
N LEU A 185 53.70 -18.35 -26.17
CA LEU A 185 53.13 -18.32 -24.82
C LEU A 185 51.62 -18.62 -24.86
N LEU A 186 50.87 -18.04 -25.80
CA LEU A 186 49.44 -18.33 -25.97
C LEU A 186 49.18 -19.82 -26.26
N LYS A 187 50.02 -20.41 -27.14
CA LYS A 187 49.98 -21.84 -27.46
C LYS A 187 50.28 -22.71 -26.23
N ALA A 188 51.35 -22.41 -25.51
CA ALA A 188 51.76 -23.17 -24.33
C ALA A 188 50.70 -23.16 -23.21
N ASN A 189 49.94 -22.07 -23.11
CA ASN A 189 48.85 -21.91 -22.14
C ASN A 189 47.47 -22.33 -22.69
N LYS A 190 47.42 -22.90 -23.91
CA LYS A 190 46.19 -23.36 -24.58
C LYS A 190 45.13 -22.27 -24.79
N LEU A 191 45.55 -21.01 -24.87
CA LEU A 191 44.67 -19.88 -25.22
C LEU A 191 44.41 -19.83 -26.74
N ILE A 192 45.30 -20.44 -27.52
CA ILE A 192 45.10 -20.76 -28.94
C ILE A 192 45.34 -22.26 -29.14
N SER A 193 44.59 -22.86 -30.06
CA SER A 193 44.73 -24.29 -30.35
C SER A 193 45.99 -24.60 -31.17
N GLU A 194 46.45 -25.86 -31.15
CA GLU A 194 47.57 -26.31 -31.99
C GLU A 194 47.26 -26.08 -33.48
N GLU A 195 46.02 -26.36 -33.89
CA GLU A 195 45.51 -26.14 -35.24
C GLU A 195 45.49 -24.65 -35.61
N GLU A 196 45.09 -23.78 -34.69
CA GLU A 196 45.10 -22.33 -34.89
C GLU A 196 46.52 -21.77 -35.02
N PHE A 197 47.47 -22.30 -34.24
CA PHE A 197 48.88 -21.95 -34.31
C PHE A 197 49.55 -22.36 -35.62
N GLU A 198 49.23 -23.56 -36.14
CA GLU A 198 49.82 -24.07 -37.38
C GLU A 198 49.24 -23.41 -38.65
N ASN A 199 47.99 -22.95 -38.60
CA ASN A 199 47.27 -22.42 -39.77
C ASN A 199 47.36 -20.89 -39.94
N ASN A 200 48.02 -20.17 -39.04
CA ASN A 200 48.13 -18.71 -39.11
C ASN A 200 49.59 -18.27 -38.94
N SER A 201 49.97 -17.14 -39.53
CA SER A 201 51.30 -16.57 -39.31
C SER A 201 51.44 -16.03 -37.89
N VAL A 202 52.68 -15.94 -37.41
CA VAL A 202 52.99 -15.31 -36.13
C VAL A 202 52.44 -13.88 -36.08
N GLU A 203 52.60 -13.07 -37.14
CA GLU A 203 52.00 -11.73 -37.18
C GLU A 203 50.47 -11.79 -37.04
N LYS A 204 49.79 -12.70 -37.74
CA LYS A 204 48.33 -12.79 -37.73
C LYS A 204 47.78 -13.25 -36.39
N LEU A 205 48.43 -14.22 -35.74
CA LEU A 205 48.05 -14.69 -34.40
C LEU A 205 48.38 -13.66 -33.33
N PHE A 206 49.51 -12.99 -33.49
CA PHE A 206 49.86 -11.86 -32.66
C PHE A 206 48.76 -10.81 -32.80
N ASP A 207 48.45 -10.31 -33.99
CA ASP A 207 47.37 -9.33 -34.20
C ASP A 207 46.00 -9.85 -33.70
N GLN A 208 45.64 -11.11 -33.93
CA GLN A 208 44.34 -11.64 -33.50
C GLN A 208 44.15 -11.74 -31.99
N HIS A 209 45.22 -11.97 -31.21
CA HIS A 209 45.13 -12.21 -29.77
C HIS A 209 45.75 -11.08 -28.94
N TYR A 210 46.61 -10.28 -29.57
CA TYR A 210 47.20 -9.07 -29.04
C TYR A 210 46.35 -7.82 -29.37
N ASP A 211 45.69 -7.77 -30.54
CA ASP A 211 44.85 -6.64 -30.99
C ASP A 211 43.37 -6.80 -30.59
N THR A 212 42.99 -7.90 -29.91
CA THR A 212 41.71 -8.00 -29.17
C THR A 212 41.67 -7.11 -27.93
N ASN A 213 42.78 -6.44 -27.60
CA ASN A 213 42.88 -5.55 -26.45
C ASN A 213 42.10 -4.27 -26.70
N LYS A 214 41.19 -3.98 -25.77
CA LYS A 214 40.30 -2.84 -25.83
C LYS A 214 41.12 -1.55 -25.82
N ILE A 215 40.98 -0.73 -26.86
CA ILE A 215 41.55 0.61 -26.88
C ILE A 215 40.68 1.49 -26.01
N ILE A 216 41.28 2.15 -25.03
CA ILE A 216 40.60 3.08 -24.13
C ILE A 216 41.18 4.50 -24.28
N ASN A 217 40.42 5.50 -23.88
CA ASN A 217 40.91 6.88 -23.77
C ASN A 217 41.46 7.18 -22.36
N ASP A 218 42.04 8.36 -22.19
CA ASP A 218 42.62 8.84 -20.94
C ASP A 218 41.59 8.96 -19.81
N VAL A 219 40.36 9.38 -20.10
CA VAL A 219 39.25 9.42 -19.13
C VAL A 219 38.90 8.01 -18.62
N GLN A 220 38.84 7.03 -19.51
CA GLN A 220 38.61 5.62 -19.17
C GLN A 220 39.80 5.04 -18.39
N LEU A 221 41.03 5.43 -18.72
CA LEU A 221 42.22 5.08 -17.93
C LEU A 221 42.13 5.63 -16.50
N ALA A 222 41.65 6.87 -16.33
CA ALA A 222 41.43 7.44 -15.00
C ALA A 222 40.40 6.64 -14.20
N ALA A 223 39.33 6.16 -14.84
CA ALA A 223 38.34 5.29 -14.21
C ALA A 223 38.92 3.98 -13.68
N LEU A 224 39.98 3.44 -14.31
CA LEU A 224 40.64 2.22 -13.85
C LEU A 224 41.38 2.40 -12.51
N LEU A 225 41.77 3.63 -12.15
CA LEU A 225 42.33 3.91 -10.82
C LEU A 225 41.26 3.73 -9.73
N TYR A 226 40.06 4.26 -9.97
CA TYR A 226 38.90 4.04 -9.10
C TYR A 226 38.53 2.56 -9.03
N TYR A 227 38.54 1.85 -10.16
CA TYR A 227 38.29 0.41 -10.19
C TYR A 227 39.29 -0.36 -9.31
N ASN A 228 40.60 -0.11 -9.47
CA ASN A 228 41.64 -0.76 -8.67
C ASN A 228 41.46 -0.48 -7.17
N LYS A 229 41.12 0.76 -6.81
CA LYS A 229 40.84 1.13 -5.42
C LYS A 229 39.61 0.40 -4.87
N GLY A 230 38.56 0.27 -5.68
CA GLY A 230 37.37 -0.50 -5.34
C GLY A 230 37.66 -1.98 -5.13
N VAL A 231 38.46 -2.59 -5.99
CA VAL A 231 38.91 -4.00 -5.85
C VAL A 231 39.78 -4.19 -4.60
N GLU A 232 40.67 -3.25 -4.29
CA GLU A 232 41.45 -3.26 -3.05
C GLU A 232 40.54 -3.29 -1.82
N LYS A 233 39.55 -2.37 -1.76
CA LYS A 233 38.58 -2.30 -0.65
C LYS A 233 37.71 -3.55 -0.57
N TYR A 234 37.31 -4.10 -1.71
CA TYR A 234 36.57 -5.36 -1.77
C TYR A 234 37.38 -6.52 -1.16
N ASN A 235 38.66 -6.63 -1.50
CA ASN A 235 39.55 -7.65 -0.95
C ASN A 235 39.82 -7.49 0.56
N GLN A 236 39.66 -6.27 1.08
CA GLN A 236 39.72 -5.96 2.51
C GLN A 236 38.37 -6.20 3.23
N ALA A 237 37.37 -6.72 2.52
CA ALA A 237 35.98 -6.88 2.98
C ALA A 237 35.32 -5.56 3.44
N ASN A 238 35.81 -4.42 2.93
CA ASN A 238 35.17 -3.12 3.14
C ASN A 238 34.26 -2.83 1.94
N TYR A 239 33.09 -3.48 1.92
CA TYR A 239 32.23 -3.50 0.74
C TYR A 239 31.54 -2.17 0.48
N GLU A 240 31.26 -1.36 1.50
CA GLU A 240 30.71 -0.02 1.33
C GLU A 240 31.68 0.89 0.57
N GLU A 241 32.94 0.95 1.00
CA GLU A 241 33.96 1.72 0.26
C GLU A 241 34.25 1.09 -1.11
N ALA A 242 34.19 -0.24 -1.23
CA ALA A 242 34.36 -0.90 -2.52
C ALA A 242 33.27 -0.48 -3.50
N ALA A 243 32.00 -0.52 -3.07
CA ALA A 243 30.86 -0.12 -3.87
C ALA A 243 31.01 1.34 -4.31
N TYR A 244 31.35 2.24 -3.38
CA TYR A 244 31.63 3.64 -3.68
C TYR A 244 32.60 3.81 -4.86
N PHE A 245 33.78 3.21 -4.78
CA PHE A 245 34.82 3.40 -5.80
C PHE A 245 34.46 2.73 -7.13
N LEU A 246 33.79 1.57 -7.08
CA LEU A 246 33.34 0.85 -8.27
C LEU A 246 32.16 1.56 -8.97
N GLU A 247 31.25 2.17 -8.22
CA GLU A 247 30.19 3.04 -8.75
C GLU A 247 30.78 4.26 -9.44
N ALA A 248 31.74 4.94 -8.78
CA ALA A 248 32.44 6.08 -9.36
C ALA A 248 33.20 5.69 -10.65
N SER A 249 33.87 4.54 -10.65
CA SER A 249 34.51 3.98 -11.85
C SER A 249 33.50 3.72 -12.97
N TYR A 250 32.36 3.11 -12.65
CA TYR A 250 31.32 2.78 -13.62
C TYR A 250 30.68 4.01 -14.27
N LEU A 251 30.50 5.10 -13.49
CA LEU A 251 29.97 6.36 -13.99
C LEU A 251 30.86 6.95 -15.09
N VAL A 252 32.18 6.89 -14.89
CA VAL A 252 33.17 7.40 -15.86
C VAL A 252 33.34 6.42 -17.03
N TYR A 253 33.42 5.12 -16.73
CA TYR A 253 33.68 4.07 -17.71
C TYR A 253 32.72 2.89 -17.53
N PRO A 254 31.54 2.91 -18.19
CA PRO A 254 30.55 1.86 -18.05
C PRO A 254 30.96 0.62 -18.86
N SER A 255 31.74 -0.26 -18.22
CA SER A 255 32.18 -1.54 -18.78
C SER A 255 31.51 -2.72 -18.06
N THR A 256 31.40 -3.86 -18.73
CA THR A 256 30.81 -5.07 -18.16
C THR A 256 31.57 -5.56 -16.93
N ASN A 257 32.90 -5.47 -16.92
CA ASN A 257 33.73 -5.91 -15.80
C ASN A 257 33.55 -5.01 -14.57
N ILE A 258 33.49 -3.69 -14.80
CA ILE A 258 33.26 -2.73 -13.72
C ILE A 258 31.86 -2.95 -13.15
N LEU A 259 30.82 -3.01 -14.00
CA LEU A 259 29.44 -3.29 -13.57
C LEU A 259 29.33 -4.57 -12.75
N PHE A 260 29.99 -5.64 -13.21
CA PHE A 260 30.02 -6.90 -12.49
C PHE A 260 30.60 -6.73 -11.09
N MET A 261 31.77 -6.12 -10.96
CA MET A 261 32.38 -5.87 -9.65
C MET A 261 31.53 -4.94 -8.79
N THR A 262 30.93 -3.88 -9.35
CA THR A 262 30.03 -2.98 -8.64
C THR A 262 28.84 -3.75 -8.05
N ASN A 263 28.22 -4.63 -8.83
CA ASN A 263 27.12 -5.46 -8.36
C ASN A 263 27.54 -6.40 -7.23
N TYR A 264 28.73 -7.01 -7.32
CA TYR A 264 29.24 -7.87 -6.24
C TYR A 264 29.53 -7.10 -4.96
N ALA A 265 30.10 -5.91 -5.04
CA ALA A 265 30.30 -5.06 -3.88
C ALA A 265 28.95 -4.70 -3.22
N LEU A 266 27.98 -4.23 -4.01
CA LEU A 266 26.65 -3.89 -3.52
C LEU A 266 25.92 -5.10 -2.91
N ILE A 267 25.99 -6.29 -3.52
CA ILE A 267 25.40 -7.52 -2.95
C ILE A 267 25.99 -7.83 -1.57
N ASN A 268 27.31 -7.67 -1.40
CA ASN A 268 27.93 -7.90 -0.09
C ASN A 268 27.53 -6.83 0.93
N VAL A 269 27.38 -5.56 0.54
CA VAL A 269 26.81 -4.52 1.40
C VAL A 269 25.40 -4.94 1.87
N LEU A 270 24.55 -5.35 0.94
CA LEU A 270 23.19 -5.82 1.26
C LEU A 270 23.21 -7.03 2.20
N ALA A 271 24.12 -7.99 1.99
CA ALA A 271 24.28 -9.14 2.86
C ALA A 271 24.78 -8.76 4.28
N GLU A 272 25.66 -7.76 4.40
CA GLU A 272 26.07 -7.23 5.71
C GLU A 272 24.92 -6.54 6.44
N CYS A 273 24.08 -5.79 5.73
CA CYS A 273 22.83 -5.25 6.28
C CYS A 273 21.93 -6.35 6.83
N GLU A 274 21.79 -7.47 6.11
CA GLU A 274 21.00 -8.64 6.55
C GLU A 274 21.58 -9.28 7.83
N ASN A 275 22.91 -9.45 7.90
CA ASN A 275 23.59 -10.03 9.05
C ASN A 275 23.54 -9.16 10.31
N THR A 276 23.52 -7.83 10.14
CA THR A 276 23.56 -6.86 11.24
C THR A 276 22.18 -6.30 11.60
N ASN A 277 21.16 -6.57 10.79
CA ASN A 277 19.84 -5.92 10.84
C ASN A 277 19.90 -4.39 10.74
N GLN A 278 20.92 -3.85 10.07
CA GLN A 278 21.06 -2.42 9.77
C GLN A 278 20.79 -2.21 8.28
N PHE A 279 19.52 -2.08 7.92
CA PHE A 279 19.10 -2.02 6.53
C PHE A 279 19.34 -0.65 5.91
N ASP A 280 20.06 -0.62 4.78
CA ASP A 280 20.29 0.59 4.00
C ASP A 280 19.44 0.61 2.71
N PRO A 281 18.35 1.41 2.67
CA PRO A 281 17.52 1.51 1.47
C PRO A 281 18.23 2.20 0.30
N ILE A 282 19.29 2.99 0.54
CA ILE A 282 20.02 3.71 -0.49
C ILE A 282 20.92 2.74 -1.27
N SER A 283 21.65 1.86 -0.58
CA SER A 283 22.41 0.78 -1.21
C SER A 283 21.52 -0.16 -2.04
N LEU A 284 20.32 -0.47 -1.55
CA LEU A 284 19.36 -1.24 -2.35
C LEU A 284 18.93 -0.45 -3.61
N ALA A 285 18.62 0.84 -3.48
CA ALA A 285 18.23 1.66 -4.62
C ALA A 285 19.31 1.72 -5.70
N LYS A 286 20.58 1.92 -5.30
CA LYS A 286 21.75 1.87 -6.20
C LYS A 286 21.84 0.54 -6.94
N PHE A 287 21.70 -0.57 -6.21
CA PHE A 287 21.70 -1.91 -6.81
C PHE A 287 20.57 -2.08 -7.83
N VAL A 288 19.36 -1.61 -7.51
CA VAL A 288 18.19 -1.73 -8.38
C VAL A 288 18.30 -0.82 -9.62
N ASN A 289 18.90 0.37 -9.49
CA ASN A 289 19.16 1.27 -10.63
C ASN A 289 20.13 0.65 -11.65
N LEU A 290 21.13 -0.09 -11.19
CA LEU A 290 22.10 -0.79 -12.06
C LEU A 290 21.54 -2.06 -12.71
N ASN A 291 20.46 -2.64 -12.15
CA ASN A 291 19.95 -3.96 -12.52
C ASN A 291 18.47 -3.90 -12.89
N PRO A 292 18.11 -3.27 -14.03
CA PRO A 292 16.73 -3.18 -14.48
C PRO A 292 16.14 -4.56 -14.80
N LYS A 293 14.82 -4.57 -15.03
CA LYS A 293 14.04 -5.77 -15.37
C LYS A 293 14.65 -6.55 -16.53
N GLY A 294 14.81 -7.86 -16.34
CA GLY A 294 15.45 -8.80 -17.27
C GLY A 294 16.95 -8.98 -17.07
N SER A 295 17.59 -8.23 -16.16
CA SER A 295 19.00 -8.43 -15.81
C SER A 295 19.20 -9.72 -15.01
N GLN A 296 20.41 -10.30 -15.09
CA GLN A 296 20.75 -11.53 -14.34
C GLN A 296 20.71 -11.35 -12.81
N PHE A 297 20.67 -10.11 -12.34
CA PHE A 297 20.69 -9.73 -10.93
C PHE A 297 19.35 -9.21 -10.41
N GLU A 298 18.33 -9.05 -11.28
CA GLU A 298 17.02 -8.47 -10.94
C GLU A 298 16.41 -9.10 -9.67
N SER A 299 16.42 -10.43 -9.59
CA SER A 299 15.80 -11.15 -8.49
C SER A 299 16.48 -10.92 -7.14
N LEU A 300 17.78 -10.62 -7.10
CA LEU A 300 18.51 -10.48 -5.84
C LEU A 300 18.06 -9.24 -5.06
N GLY A 301 17.82 -8.12 -5.76
CA GLY A 301 17.32 -6.91 -5.12
C GLY A 301 15.92 -7.12 -4.52
N LEU A 302 15.05 -7.84 -5.24
CA LEU A 302 13.72 -8.17 -4.74
C LEU A 302 13.79 -9.13 -3.54
N THR A 303 14.68 -10.12 -3.57
CA THR A 303 14.92 -11.04 -2.45
C THR A 303 15.38 -10.29 -1.20
N HIS A 304 16.34 -9.36 -1.34
CA HIS A 304 16.76 -8.51 -0.22
C HIS A 304 15.60 -7.68 0.33
N PHE A 305 14.83 -7.01 -0.53
CA PHE A 305 13.66 -6.22 -0.09
C PHE A 305 12.62 -7.07 0.65
N GLN A 306 12.40 -8.31 0.18
CA GLN A 306 11.52 -9.28 0.83
C GLN A 306 12.05 -9.72 2.20
N TYR A 307 13.37 -9.89 2.34
CA TYR A 307 14.03 -10.18 3.61
C TYR A 307 13.80 -9.04 4.60
N VAL A 308 14.08 -7.79 4.20
CA VAL A 308 13.85 -6.61 5.04
C VAL A 308 12.39 -6.51 5.48
N GLY A 309 11.46 -6.76 4.55
CA GLY A 309 10.03 -6.82 4.86
C GLY A 309 9.67 -7.94 5.84
N ASN A 310 10.30 -9.11 5.76
CA ASN A 310 10.09 -10.18 6.72
C ASN A 310 10.63 -9.82 8.11
N GLU A 311 11.83 -9.27 8.19
CA GLU A 311 12.43 -8.83 9.46
C GLU A 311 11.60 -7.74 10.13
N LEU A 312 11.29 -6.66 9.42
CA LEU A 312 10.63 -5.49 10.02
C LEU A 312 9.11 -5.64 10.17
N MET A 313 8.47 -6.66 9.59
CA MET A 313 7.00 -6.81 9.66
C MET A 313 6.54 -8.13 10.27
N VAL A 314 7.37 -9.17 10.25
CA VAL A 314 6.98 -10.51 10.72
C VAL A 314 7.78 -10.91 11.95
N LEU A 315 9.11 -10.92 11.88
CA LEU A 315 9.95 -11.39 12.99
C LEU A 315 10.11 -10.34 14.09
N HIS A 316 10.36 -9.09 13.71
CA HIS A 316 10.61 -7.97 14.60
C HIS A 316 9.76 -6.76 14.19
N PRO A 317 8.42 -6.79 14.43
CA PRO A 317 7.51 -5.81 13.87
C PRO A 317 7.84 -4.36 14.24
N ASN A 318 8.24 -3.57 13.23
CA ASN A 318 8.47 -2.14 13.28
C ASN A 318 7.96 -1.49 12.00
N ILE A 319 6.64 -1.29 11.95
CA ILE A 319 5.91 -0.76 10.79
C ILE A 319 6.46 0.61 10.37
N SER A 320 6.80 1.48 11.33
CA SER A 320 7.33 2.82 11.05
C SER A 320 8.68 2.76 10.35
N ALA A 321 9.58 1.86 10.79
CA ALA A 321 10.87 1.64 10.14
C ALA A 321 10.68 1.10 8.72
N TYR A 322 9.81 0.11 8.52
CA TYR A 322 9.57 -0.44 7.17
C TYR A 322 8.96 0.59 6.21
N LYS A 323 8.03 1.43 6.68
CA LYS A 323 7.49 2.55 5.90
C LYS A 323 8.58 3.55 5.53
N THR A 324 9.42 3.94 6.48
CA THR A 324 10.55 4.86 6.24
C THR A 324 11.54 4.27 5.23
N TYR A 325 11.91 3.00 5.41
CA TYR A 325 12.79 2.26 4.51
C TYR A 325 12.26 2.27 3.07
N TYR A 326 10.98 1.91 2.87
CA TYR A 326 10.38 1.91 1.54
C TYR A 326 10.31 3.31 0.91
N GLN A 327 10.01 4.36 1.69
CA GLN A 327 9.97 5.73 1.14
C GLN A 327 11.36 6.20 0.71
N GLN A 328 12.39 5.93 1.51
CA GLN A 328 13.78 6.27 1.17
C GLN A 328 14.24 5.50 -0.06
N PHE A 329 13.96 4.20 -0.12
CA PHE A 329 14.24 3.37 -1.29
C PHE A 329 13.54 3.94 -2.53
N LYS A 330 12.22 4.17 -2.47
CA LYS A 330 11.43 4.69 -3.58
C LYS A 330 11.90 6.06 -4.05
N SER A 331 12.36 6.93 -3.14
CA SER A 331 12.88 8.25 -3.51
C SER A 331 14.24 8.19 -4.19
N ALA A 332 15.06 7.18 -3.87
CA ALA A 332 16.41 7.03 -4.40
C ALA A 332 16.48 6.18 -5.69
N VAL A 333 15.43 5.42 -6.00
CA VAL A 333 15.34 4.68 -7.27
C VAL A 333 15.00 5.63 -8.41
N ASP A 334 15.69 5.45 -9.54
CA ASP A 334 15.47 6.24 -10.74
C ASP A 334 14.06 6.09 -11.28
N THR A 335 13.48 7.21 -11.74
CA THR A 335 12.11 7.24 -12.29
C THR A 335 11.88 6.33 -13.49
N ILE A 336 12.95 5.94 -14.20
CA ILE A 336 12.90 5.03 -15.34
C ILE A 336 12.83 3.55 -14.93
N VAL A 337 13.17 3.23 -13.67
CA VAL A 337 13.24 1.86 -13.16
C VAL A 337 11.87 1.42 -12.67
N ASN A 338 11.43 0.25 -13.14
CA ASN A 338 10.14 -0.31 -12.76
C ASN A 338 10.21 -0.98 -11.39
N ILE A 339 9.68 -0.31 -10.36
CA ILE A 339 9.62 -0.83 -8.98
C ILE A 339 8.29 -1.50 -8.61
N LYS A 340 7.45 -1.86 -9.61
CA LYS A 340 6.12 -2.44 -9.36
C LYS A 340 6.16 -3.65 -8.42
N ASP A 341 7.13 -4.54 -8.60
CA ASP A 341 7.24 -5.78 -7.82
C ASP A 341 7.64 -5.49 -6.36
N TYR A 342 8.44 -4.44 -6.12
CA TYR A 342 8.77 -3.93 -4.78
C TYR A 342 7.55 -3.27 -4.12
N GLU A 343 6.80 -2.43 -4.86
CA GLU A 343 5.59 -1.80 -4.33
C GLU A 343 4.52 -2.85 -3.99
N LEU A 344 4.34 -3.87 -4.84
CA LEU A 344 3.45 -4.99 -4.54
C LEU A 344 3.86 -5.66 -3.22
N ASN A 345 5.14 -6.02 -3.06
CA ASN A 345 5.62 -6.67 -1.84
C ASN A 345 5.37 -5.79 -0.59
N TYR A 346 5.68 -4.50 -0.69
CA TYR A 346 5.45 -3.52 0.38
C TYR A 346 3.98 -3.49 0.82
N ARG A 347 3.05 -3.39 -0.13
CA ARG A 347 1.60 -3.35 0.15
C ARG A 347 1.11 -4.66 0.78
N TYR A 348 1.60 -5.80 0.30
CA TYR A 348 1.26 -7.10 0.91
C TYR A 348 1.71 -7.21 2.35
N ARG A 349 2.93 -6.77 2.68
CA ARG A 349 3.46 -6.80 4.05
C ARG A 349 2.69 -5.88 4.99
N LEU A 350 2.33 -4.67 4.54
CA LEU A 350 1.46 -3.79 5.32
C LEU A 350 0.08 -4.41 5.54
N ALA A 351 -0.54 -4.95 4.48
CA ALA A 351 -1.84 -5.59 4.57
C ALA A 351 -1.84 -6.76 5.57
N TYR A 352 -0.80 -7.60 5.54
CA TYR A 352 -0.63 -8.71 6.48
C TYR A 352 -0.59 -8.24 7.94
N VAL A 353 0.22 -7.22 8.25
CA VAL A 353 0.31 -6.72 9.64
C VAL A 353 -1.01 -6.09 10.09
N TYR A 354 -1.66 -5.32 9.23
CA TYR A 354 -2.99 -4.78 9.53
C TYR A 354 -4.02 -5.90 9.76
N GLN A 355 -3.98 -6.97 8.97
CA GLN A 355 -4.85 -8.14 9.16
C GLN A 355 -4.61 -8.80 10.52
N VAL A 356 -3.36 -9.08 10.89
CA VAL A 356 -3.01 -9.72 12.18
C VAL A 356 -3.48 -8.86 13.37
N ASN A 357 -3.47 -7.53 13.21
CA ASN A 357 -3.97 -6.59 14.21
C ASN A 357 -5.49 -6.36 14.16
N ASN A 358 -6.26 -7.14 13.38
CA ASN A 358 -7.70 -6.99 13.15
C ASN A 358 -8.10 -5.62 12.55
N GLN A 359 -7.17 -4.92 11.91
CA GLN A 359 -7.38 -3.66 11.20
C GLN A 359 -7.77 -3.93 9.74
N TYR A 360 -8.91 -4.59 9.56
CA TYR A 360 -9.36 -5.06 8.24
C TYR A 360 -9.56 -3.93 7.21
N PRO A 361 -10.14 -2.76 7.56
CA PRO A 361 -10.27 -1.65 6.61
C PRO A 361 -8.92 -1.16 6.07
N GLU A 362 -7.91 -1.02 6.92
CA GLU A 362 -6.55 -0.60 6.56
C GLU A 362 -5.85 -1.67 5.72
N ALA A 363 -5.98 -2.94 6.09
CA ALA A 363 -5.45 -4.05 5.31
C ALA A 363 -6.05 -4.09 3.89
N LEU A 364 -7.38 -3.96 3.76
CA LEU A 364 -8.06 -3.89 2.46
C LEU A 364 -7.73 -2.60 1.68
N HIS A 365 -7.39 -1.51 2.36
CA HIS A 365 -6.90 -0.31 1.69
C HIS A 365 -5.56 -0.58 1.00
N GLU A 366 -4.61 -1.19 1.68
CA GLU A 366 -3.31 -1.53 1.08
C GLU A 366 -3.46 -2.54 -0.07
N LEU A 367 -4.30 -3.57 0.11
CA LEU A 367 -4.60 -4.52 -0.98
C LEU A 367 -5.32 -3.86 -2.15
N SER A 368 -6.09 -2.79 -1.95
CA SER A 368 -6.70 -2.03 -3.06
C SER A 368 -5.66 -1.36 -3.95
N ILE A 369 -4.58 -0.85 -3.35
CA ILE A 369 -3.46 -0.27 -4.09
C ILE A 369 -2.71 -1.39 -4.85
N ALA A 370 -2.44 -2.52 -4.18
CA ALA A 370 -1.85 -3.68 -4.83
C ALA A 370 -2.69 -4.19 -6.01
N TYR A 371 -4.02 -4.19 -5.87
CA TYR A 371 -4.94 -4.68 -6.90
C TYR A 371 -4.93 -3.80 -8.14
N GLN A 372 -4.80 -2.49 -7.97
CA GLN A 372 -4.63 -1.56 -9.10
C GLN A 372 -3.31 -1.81 -9.84
N LEU A 373 -2.25 -2.18 -9.12
CA LEU A 373 -0.96 -2.51 -9.74
C LEU A 373 -1.01 -3.83 -10.50
N ASN A 374 -1.67 -4.87 -9.97
CA ASN A 374 -1.73 -6.19 -10.61
C ASN A 374 -3.11 -6.86 -10.44
N PRO A 375 -4.13 -6.41 -11.21
CA PRO A 375 -5.49 -6.90 -11.04
C PRO A 375 -5.68 -8.34 -11.47
N GLU A 376 -4.73 -8.94 -12.20
CA GLU A 376 -4.81 -10.35 -12.63
C GLU A 376 -4.17 -11.34 -11.66
N ASN A 377 -3.49 -10.85 -10.61
CA ASN A 377 -2.88 -11.72 -9.62
C ASN A 377 -3.95 -12.49 -8.83
N ILE A 378 -3.96 -13.83 -8.96
CA ILE A 378 -4.96 -14.72 -8.35
C ILE A 378 -4.83 -14.72 -6.83
N GLU A 379 -3.61 -14.79 -6.29
CA GLU A 379 -3.34 -14.75 -4.86
C GLU A 379 -3.83 -13.44 -4.23
N LEU A 380 -3.69 -12.32 -4.95
CA LEU A 380 -4.24 -11.02 -4.53
C LEU A 380 -5.76 -11.05 -4.45
N LYS A 381 -6.42 -11.55 -5.50
CA LYS A 381 -7.88 -11.68 -5.55
C LYS A 381 -8.38 -12.55 -4.40
N GLU A 382 -7.70 -13.65 -4.12
CA GLU A 382 -8.03 -14.56 -3.01
C GLU A 382 -7.87 -13.86 -1.66
N ASN A 383 -6.73 -13.21 -1.41
CA ASN A 383 -6.47 -12.48 -0.16
C ASN A 383 -7.50 -11.38 0.10
N ILE A 384 -7.86 -10.58 -0.91
CA ILE A 384 -8.91 -9.55 -0.82
C ILE A 384 -10.24 -10.20 -0.44
N THR A 385 -10.61 -11.28 -1.13
CA THR A 385 -11.88 -11.99 -0.92
C THR A 385 -11.96 -12.54 0.50
N ASN A 386 -10.93 -13.24 0.96
CA ASN A 386 -10.90 -13.86 2.28
C ASN A 386 -10.88 -12.82 3.40
N LEU A 387 -10.09 -11.75 3.24
CA LEU A 387 -10.00 -10.69 4.23
C LEU A 387 -11.31 -9.89 4.34
N ALA A 388 -11.94 -9.58 3.21
CA ALA A 388 -13.24 -8.92 3.21
C ALA A 388 -14.33 -9.82 3.82
N LYS A 389 -14.31 -11.14 3.58
CA LYS A 389 -15.20 -12.09 4.27
C LYS A 389 -14.97 -12.08 5.79
N LEU A 390 -13.71 -12.13 6.22
CA LEU A 390 -13.35 -12.14 7.63
C LEU A 390 -13.78 -10.85 8.35
N HIS A 391 -13.63 -9.69 7.69
CA HIS A 391 -14.14 -8.42 8.22
C HIS A 391 -15.65 -8.49 8.47
N MET A 392 -16.41 -8.97 7.49
CA MET A 392 -17.87 -9.09 7.61
C MET A 392 -18.29 -10.01 8.76
N LEU A 393 -17.60 -11.12 8.95
CA LEU A 393 -17.92 -12.09 9.99
C LEU A 393 -17.56 -11.63 11.40
N THR A 394 -16.60 -10.72 11.54
CA THR A 394 -16.06 -10.29 12.84
C THR A 394 -16.70 -9.00 13.35
N ASP A 395 -17.09 -8.08 12.47
CA ASP A 395 -17.77 -6.85 12.87
C ASP A 395 -19.25 -7.13 13.21
N ARG A 396 -19.63 -6.75 14.43
CA ARG A 396 -20.98 -6.91 14.97
C ARG A 396 -21.90 -5.76 14.59
N ASN A 397 -21.38 -4.66 14.06
CA ASN A 397 -22.18 -3.53 13.61
C ASN A 397 -22.67 -3.79 12.18
N HIS A 398 -23.88 -4.33 12.06
CA HIS A 398 -24.49 -4.64 10.77
C HIS A 398 -24.64 -3.42 9.86
N LYS A 399 -24.77 -2.20 10.41
CA LYS A 399 -24.87 -0.98 9.60
C LYS A 399 -23.52 -0.63 8.97
N ASP A 400 -22.46 -0.61 9.77
CA ASP A 400 -21.11 -0.27 9.31
C ASP A 400 -20.58 -1.33 8.33
N ASN A 401 -21.00 -2.60 8.49
CA ASN A 401 -20.77 -3.67 7.52
C ASN A 401 -21.35 -3.36 6.14
N ILE A 402 -22.55 -2.78 6.05
CA ILE A 402 -23.13 -2.41 4.75
C ILE A 402 -22.29 -1.32 4.09
N ASP A 403 -21.97 -0.25 4.83
CA ASP A 403 -21.16 0.86 4.30
C ASP A 403 -19.78 0.36 3.84
N SER A 404 -19.20 -0.59 4.55
CA SER A 404 -17.93 -1.23 4.19
C SER A 404 -18.05 -2.10 2.93
N LEU A 405 -19.10 -2.91 2.81
CA LEU A 405 -19.36 -3.71 1.61
C LEU A 405 -19.52 -2.85 0.36
N GLU A 406 -20.29 -1.77 0.45
CA GLU A 406 -20.50 -0.85 -0.68
C GLU A 406 -19.16 -0.22 -1.13
N LYS A 407 -18.32 0.18 -0.17
CA LYS A 407 -16.96 0.67 -0.46
C LYS A 407 -16.08 -0.40 -1.10
N TYR A 408 -16.09 -1.63 -0.59
CA TYR A 408 -15.27 -2.71 -1.13
C TYR A 408 -15.72 -3.14 -2.52
N MET A 409 -17.02 -3.31 -2.77
CA MET A 409 -17.55 -3.63 -4.09
C MET A 409 -17.29 -2.53 -5.13
N THR A 410 -17.10 -1.28 -4.69
CA THR A 410 -16.70 -0.17 -5.57
C THR A 410 -15.22 -0.22 -5.92
N LYS A 411 -14.36 -0.64 -4.98
CA LYS A 411 -12.91 -0.75 -5.20
C LYS A 411 -12.49 -2.04 -5.90
N PHE A 412 -13.25 -3.12 -5.71
CA PHE A 412 -12.92 -4.47 -6.15
C PHE A 412 -14.06 -5.05 -6.97
N ASP A 413 -13.96 -4.97 -8.29
CA ASP A 413 -14.96 -5.50 -9.22
C ASP A 413 -15.26 -6.99 -9.00
N LEU A 414 -14.27 -7.76 -8.54
CA LEU A 414 -14.41 -9.18 -8.23
C LEU A 414 -15.46 -9.42 -7.12
N LEU A 415 -15.51 -8.56 -6.10
CA LEU A 415 -16.43 -8.71 -4.96
C LEU A 415 -17.87 -8.40 -5.37
N LYS A 416 -18.04 -7.48 -6.33
CA LYS A 416 -19.37 -7.17 -6.89
C LYS A 416 -20.00 -8.38 -7.58
N ARG A 417 -19.19 -9.24 -8.19
CA ARG A 417 -19.65 -10.45 -8.90
C ARG A 417 -19.69 -11.70 -8.02
N ASP A 418 -19.12 -11.64 -6.81
CA ASP A 418 -19.08 -12.78 -5.89
C ASP A 418 -20.45 -13.01 -5.23
N PRO A 419 -21.07 -14.19 -5.40
CA PRO A 419 -22.38 -14.50 -4.82
C PRO A 419 -22.42 -14.42 -3.28
N THR A 420 -21.32 -14.74 -2.61
CA THR A 420 -21.18 -14.67 -1.14
C THR A 420 -21.33 -13.23 -0.66
N PHE A 421 -20.69 -12.29 -1.35
CA PHE A 421 -20.75 -10.87 -0.98
C PHE A 421 -22.12 -10.27 -1.29
N GLN A 422 -22.79 -10.72 -2.34
CA GLN A 422 -24.20 -10.38 -2.58
C GLN A 422 -25.11 -10.90 -1.46
N GLN A 423 -24.89 -12.14 -1.00
CA GLN A 423 -25.63 -12.71 0.14
C GLN A 423 -25.39 -11.91 1.43
N PHE A 424 -24.14 -11.55 1.74
CA PHE A 424 -23.83 -10.68 2.87
C PHE A 424 -24.53 -9.34 2.78
N TYR A 425 -24.47 -8.69 1.62
CA TYR A 425 -25.16 -7.41 1.39
C TYR A 425 -26.66 -7.53 1.68
N ASN A 426 -27.32 -8.58 1.17
CA ASN A 426 -28.73 -8.83 1.43
C ASN A 426 -29.03 -9.08 2.91
N TYR A 427 -28.25 -9.98 3.52
CA TYR A 427 -28.40 -10.32 4.93
C TYR A 427 -28.31 -9.09 5.83
N TYR A 428 -27.26 -8.26 5.67
CA TYR A 428 -27.08 -7.08 6.50
C TYR A 428 -28.17 -6.04 6.27
N ASN A 429 -28.59 -5.80 5.01
CA ASN A 429 -29.72 -4.89 4.73
C ASN A 429 -30.98 -5.35 5.46
N MET A 430 -31.36 -6.62 5.32
CA MET A 430 -32.53 -7.17 6.00
C MET A 430 -32.39 -7.08 7.53
N ARG A 431 -31.20 -7.40 8.06
CA ARG A 431 -30.92 -7.34 9.50
C ARG A 431 -31.06 -5.94 10.06
N VAL A 432 -30.46 -4.94 9.42
CA VAL A 432 -30.51 -3.53 9.85
C VAL A 432 -31.93 -2.97 9.78
N ILE A 433 -32.71 -3.31 8.74
CA ILE A 433 -34.11 -2.90 8.65
C ILE A 433 -34.91 -3.46 9.84
N ARG A 434 -34.74 -4.75 10.16
CA ARG A 434 -35.40 -5.38 11.31
C ARG A 434 -34.99 -4.75 12.63
N GLU A 435 -33.69 -4.47 12.81
CA GLU A 435 -33.16 -3.79 14.00
C GLU A 435 -33.79 -2.40 14.16
N TYR A 436 -33.86 -1.61 13.09
CA TYR A 436 -34.53 -0.30 13.11
C TYR A 436 -36.00 -0.37 13.52
N VAL A 437 -36.76 -1.34 12.98
CA VAL A 437 -38.15 -1.56 13.39
C VAL A 437 -38.23 -1.94 14.88
N SER A 438 -37.36 -2.85 15.34
CA SER A 438 -37.36 -3.33 16.73
C SER A 438 -36.95 -2.26 17.75
N TYR A 439 -36.08 -1.33 17.37
CA TYR A 439 -35.57 -0.25 18.23
C TYR A 439 -36.37 1.04 18.13
N GLY A 440 -37.56 1.02 17.51
CA GLY A 440 -38.45 2.18 17.40
C GLY A 440 -37.98 3.24 16.38
N LYS A 441 -36.96 2.95 15.56
CA LYS A 441 -36.43 3.81 14.49
C LYS A 441 -37.12 3.51 13.16
N PHE A 442 -38.46 3.54 13.16
CA PHE A 442 -39.25 3.01 12.05
C PHE A 442 -39.02 3.77 10.73
N ASN A 443 -38.90 5.10 10.77
CA ASN A 443 -38.71 5.91 9.56
C ASN A 443 -37.37 5.62 8.87
N GLU A 444 -36.32 5.43 9.66
CA GLU A 444 -34.99 5.02 9.19
C GLU A 444 -35.04 3.62 8.57
N GLY A 445 -35.75 2.69 9.22
CA GLY A 445 -36.04 1.35 8.69
C GLY A 445 -36.73 1.39 7.33
N MET A 446 -37.78 2.21 7.19
CA MET A 446 -38.51 2.34 5.93
C MET A 446 -37.70 3.02 4.82
N THR A 447 -36.86 3.99 5.18
CA THR A 447 -35.95 4.63 4.22
C THR A 447 -34.94 3.61 3.68
N ARG A 448 -34.33 2.81 4.56
CA ARG A 448 -33.41 1.75 4.14
C ARG A 448 -34.10 0.67 3.32
N LEU A 449 -35.32 0.28 3.69
CA LEU A 449 -36.12 -0.68 2.94
C LEU A 449 -36.36 -0.21 1.51
N ALA A 450 -36.76 1.05 1.29
CA ALA A 450 -37.00 1.56 -0.06
C ALA A 450 -35.75 1.48 -0.95
N SER A 451 -34.58 1.82 -0.40
CA SER A 451 -33.29 1.67 -1.11
C SER A 451 -32.99 0.20 -1.40
N TYR A 452 -33.23 -0.69 -0.45
CA TYR A 452 -32.97 -2.12 -0.61
C TYR A 452 -33.91 -2.78 -1.63
N GLU A 453 -35.20 -2.46 -1.62
CA GLU A 453 -36.15 -2.92 -2.63
C GLU A 453 -35.76 -2.43 -4.04
N THR A 454 -35.29 -1.19 -4.16
CA THR A 454 -34.78 -0.65 -5.43
C THR A 454 -33.56 -1.44 -5.90
N HIS A 455 -32.64 -1.79 -4.98
CA HIS A 455 -31.50 -2.64 -5.29
C HIS A 455 -31.93 -4.02 -5.80
N LEU A 456 -32.88 -4.69 -5.13
CA LEU A 456 -33.37 -6.01 -5.54
C LEU A 456 -34.07 -5.98 -6.91
N LYS A 457 -34.86 -4.93 -7.18
CA LYS A 457 -35.50 -4.73 -8.49
C LYS A 457 -34.48 -4.56 -9.61
N ASN A 458 -33.39 -3.83 -9.35
CA ASN A 458 -32.32 -3.63 -10.31
C ASN A 458 -31.42 -4.86 -10.47
N ASN A 459 -31.48 -5.83 -9.55
CA ASN A 459 -30.64 -7.03 -9.54
C ASN A 459 -31.48 -8.30 -9.30
N PRO A 460 -32.36 -8.69 -10.24
CA PRO A 460 -33.36 -9.76 -10.03
C PRO A 460 -32.76 -11.16 -9.88
N LYS A 461 -31.47 -11.35 -10.22
CA LYS A 461 -30.75 -12.63 -10.06
C LYS A 461 -30.01 -12.75 -8.72
N THR A 462 -30.11 -11.75 -7.87
CA THR A 462 -29.43 -11.72 -6.57
C THR A 462 -30.04 -12.76 -5.63
N ASN A 463 -29.20 -13.58 -5.01
CA ASN A 463 -29.63 -14.60 -4.05
C ASN A 463 -29.79 -14.01 -2.65
N TYR A 464 -30.92 -14.26 -2.00
CA TYR A 464 -31.22 -13.84 -0.63
C TYR A 464 -31.95 -14.97 0.11
N ASP A 465 -31.86 -14.98 1.44
CA ASP A 465 -32.63 -15.90 2.27
C ASP A 465 -34.12 -15.47 2.27
N GLU A 466 -34.95 -16.22 1.56
CA GLU A 466 -36.38 -15.96 1.43
C GLU A 466 -37.12 -15.98 2.76
N SER A 467 -36.72 -16.87 3.68
CA SER A 467 -37.34 -16.96 5.01
C SER A 467 -36.99 -15.73 5.85
N TYR A 468 -35.76 -15.24 5.74
CA TYR A 468 -35.32 -14.04 6.44
C TYR A 468 -35.94 -12.76 5.85
N LEU A 469 -36.09 -12.71 4.52
CA LEU A 469 -36.84 -11.64 3.84
C LEU A 469 -38.29 -11.60 4.31
N ALA A 470 -38.95 -12.77 4.36
CA ALA A 470 -40.31 -12.87 4.86
C ALA A 470 -40.42 -12.37 6.31
N ALA A 471 -39.50 -12.80 7.18
CA ALA A 471 -39.46 -12.34 8.58
C ALA A 471 -39.31 -10.81 8.69
N MET A 472 -38.49 -10.19 7.85
CA MET A 472 -38.35 -8.73 7.82
C MET A 472 -39.68 -8.02 7.50
N TYR A 473 -40.39 -8.45 6.47
CA TYR A 473 -41.71 -7.89 6.13
C TYR A 473 -42.76 -8.16 7.20
N LEU A 474 -42.68 -9.31 7.88
CA LEU A 474 -43.55 -9.62 9.01
C LEU A 474 -43.28 -8.72 10.22
N ASP A 475 -42.03 -8.34 10.51
CA ASP A 475 -41.74 -7.39 11.59
C ASP A 475 -42.33 -6.00 11.31
N ILE A 476 -42.27 -5.54 10.06
CA ILE A 476 -42.91 -4.30 9.60
C ILE A 476 -44.44 -4.42 9.71
N ALA A 477 -45.00 -5.56 9.28
CA ALA A 477 -46.42 -5.83 9.39
C ALA A 477 -46.88 -5.83 10.86
N ASN A 478 -46.12 -6.45 11.76
CA ASN A 478 -46.40 -6.47 13.19
C ASN A 478 -46.37 -5.07 13.80
N TYR A 479 -45.41 -4.22 13.40
CA TYR A 479 -45.40 -2.80 13.80
C TYR A 479 -46.72 -2.10 13.42
N HIS A 480 -47.23 -2.31 12.21
CA HIS A 480 -48.51 -1.72 11.80
C HIS A 480 -49.72 -2.36 12.47
N PHE A 481 -49.67 -3.65 12.76
CA PHE A 481 -50.70 -4.36 13.50
C PHE A 481 -50.86 -3.81 14.92
N ASN A 482 -49.73 -3.59 15.62
CA ASN A 482 -49.73 -2.98 16.95
C ASN A 482 -50.30 -1.55 16.94
N ASN A 483 -50.14 -0.84 15.82
CA ASN A 483 -50.75 0.48 15.58
C ASN A 483 -52.17 0.42 15.00
N ARG A 484 -52.83 -0.75 15.04
CA ARG A 484 -54.20 -0.99 14.58
C ARG A 484 -54.44 -0.60 13.11
N ASN A 485 -53.41 -0.66 12.25
CA ASN A 485 -53.50 -0.28 10.85
C ASN A 485 -53.45 -1.50 9.92
N LEU A 486 -54.57 -2.23 9.82
CA LEU A 486 -54.66 -3.46 9.00
C LEU A 486 -54.39 -3.24 7.51
N SER A 487 -54.69 -2.05 6.98
CA SER A 487 -54.36 -1.71 5.58
C SER A 487 -52.85 -1.75 5.35
N LYS A 488 -52.08 -1.10 6.23
CA LYS A 488 -50.60 -1.12 6.16
C LYS A 488 -50.00 -2.49 6.47
N VAL A 489 -50.65 -3.32 7.29
CA VAL A 489 -50.27 -4.73 7.48
C VAL A 489 -50.32 -5.47 6.14
N LYS A 490 -51.47 -5.42 5.44
CA LYS A 490 -51.62 -6.05 4.11
C LYS A 490 -50.61 -5.51 3.11
N GLN A 491 -50.43 -4.19 3.07
CA GLN A 491 -49.48 -3.54 2.17
C GLN A 491 -48.04 -4.05 2.41
N SER A 492 -47.64 -4.23 3.67
CA SER A 492 -46.29 -4.71 4.01
C SER A 492 -46.07 -6.15 3.54
N ILE A 493 -47.05 -7.03 3.75
CA ILE A 493 -46.98 -8.43 3.28
C ILE A 493 -46.99 -8.47 1.75
N GLN A 494 -47.82 -7.65 1.09
CA GLN A 494 -47.89 -7.58 -0.36
C GLN A 494 -46.56 -7.15 -0.99
N ARG A 495 -45.87 -6.15 -0.42
CA ARG A 495 -44.53 -5.74 -0.86
C ARG A 495 -43.52 -6.89 -0.76
N GLY A 496 -43.59 -7.68 0.31
CA GLY A 496 -42.77 -8.90 0.42
C GLY A 496 -43.07 -9.93 -0.67
N LEU A 497 -44.35 -10.14 -0.99
CA LEU A 497 -44.78 -11.05 -2.05
C LEU A 497 -44.44 -10.55 -3.47
N GLU A 498 -44.31 -9.24 -3.69
CA GLU A 498 -43.81 -8.72 -4.97
C GLU A 498 -42.36 -9.14 -5.24
N ILE A 499 -41.57 -9.33 -4.18
CA ILE A 499 -40.16 -9.74 -4.27
C ILE A 499 -40.03 -11.26 -4.22
N ALA A 500 -40.78 -11.92 -3.33
CA ALA A 500 -40.80 -13.37 -3.16
C ALA A 500 -42.23 -13.93 -3.32
N PRO A 501 -42.74 -14.08 -4.56
CA PRO A 501 -44.13 -14.47 -4.82
C PRO A 501 -44.51 -15.85 -4.27
N ASN A 502 -43.52 -16.73 -4.12
CA ASN A 502 -43.71 -18.12 -3.68
C ASN A 502 -43.48 -18.30 -2.17
N SER A 503 -43.32 -17.21 -1.41
CA SER A 503 -43.06 -17.27 0.02
C SER A 503 -44.25 -17.82 0.80
N ILE A 504 -44.13 -19.09 1.20
CA ILE A 504 -45.14 -19.80 2.00
C ILE A 504 -45.44 -19.02 3.30
N ILE A 505 -44.42 -18.45 3.93
CA ILE A 505 -44.55 -17.67 5.17
C ILE A 505 -45.44 -16.44 4.96
N LEU A 506 -45.20 -15.68 3.89
CA LEU A 506 -45.97 -14.47 3.57
C LEU A 506 -47.38 -14.80 3.07
N LEU A 507 -47.53 -15.82 2.23
CA LEU A 507 -48.83 -16.29 1.73
C LEU A 507 -49.73 -16.73 2.88
N ASN A 508 -49.22 -17.54 3.81
CA ASN A 508 -49.97 -17.98 4.98
C ASN A 508 -50.39 -16.79 5.86
N ARG A 509 -49.49 -15.82 6.09
CA ARG A 509 -49.85 -14.61 6.85
C ARG A 509 -50.89 -13.77 6.14
N MET A 510 -50.80 -13.61 4.82
CA MET A 510 -51.79 -12.87 4.03
C MET A 510 -53.17 -13.51 4.14
N GLN A 511 -53.26 -14.84 4.06
CA GLN A 511 -54.51 -15.57 4.25
C GLN A 511 -55.10 -15.33 5.64
N MET A 512 -54.30 -15.41 6.71
CA MET A 512 -54.75 -15.13 8.07
C MET A 512 -55.30 -13.71 8.22
N ILE A 513 -54.61 -12.70 7.67
CA ILE A 513 -55.06 -11.30 7.73
C ILE A 513 -56.34 -11.08 6.92
N ASN A 514 -56.50 -11.76 5.78
CA ASN A 514 -57.74 -11.70 5.01
C ASN A 514 -58.91 -12.35 5.75
N GLN A 515 -58.68 -13.49 6.43
CA GLN A 515 -59.67 -14.14 7.29
C GLN A 515 -60.07 -13.23 8.47
N MET A 516 -59.10 -12.62 9.16
CA MET A 516 -59.39 -11.63 10.23
C MET A 516 -60.22 -10.46 9.71
N ASN A 517 -59.91 -9.95 8.52
CA ASN A 517 -60.66 -8.84 7.91
C ASN A 517 -62.08 -9.25 7.50
N SER A 518 -62.31 -10.52 7.12
CA SER A 518 -63.67 -11.05 6.93
C SER A 518 -64.41 -11.22 8.25
N THR A 519 -63.74 -11.62 9.33
CA THR A 519 -64.33 -11.78 10.67
C THR A 519 -64.66 -10.43 11.32
N ILE A 520 -63.81 -9.42 11.13
CA ILE A 520 -64.08 -8.04 11.60
C ILE A 520 -65.30 -7.46 10.86
N LYS A 521 -65.43 -7.73 9.55
CA LYS A 521 -66.63 -7.34 8.79
C LYS A 521 -67.90 -8.08 9.19
N THR A 522 -67.81 -9.30 9.73
CA THR A 522 -68.97 -10.01 10.29
C THR A 522 -69.29 -9.62 11.74
N TYR A 523 -68.35 -9.01 12.48
CA TYR A 523 -68.59 -8.43 13.81
C TYR A 523 -69.00 -6.94 13.78
N GLU A 524 -68.86 -6.25 12.65
CA GLU A 524 -69.38 -4.89 12.42
C GLU A 524 -70.91 -4.83 12.17
N VAL A 525 -71.65 -5.89 12.53
CA VAL A 525 -73.12 -5.88 12.70
C VAL A 525 -73.49 -6.32 14.12
N GLU A 526 -72.76 -5.82 15.12
CA GLU A 526 -73.38 -5.45 16.40
C GLU A 526 -73.27 -3.92 16.48
N GLU A 527 -74.42 -3.28 16.33
CA GLU A 527 -74.61 -1.83 16.33
C GLU A 527 -73.76 -1.20 17.45
N GLN A 528 -72.76 -0.40 17.08
CA GLN A 528 -71.94 0.35 18.03
C GLN A 528 -72.87 1.38 18.70
N LYS A 529 -73.52 0.95 19.79
CA LYS A 529 -74.43 1.78 20.58
C LYS A 529 -73.70 3.09 20.91
N SER A 530 -74.39 4.21 20.74
CA SER A 530 -73.79 5.48 21.08
C SER A 530 -73.41 5.49 22.56
N PHE A 531 -72.36 6.21 22.95
CA PHE A 531 -71.98 6.33 24.36
C PHE A 531 -73.15 6.76 25.27
N GLU A 532 -74.08 7.54 24.73
CA GLU A 532 -75.32 7.93 25.41
C GLU A 532 -76.24 6.73 25.69
N GLU A 533 -76.40 5.83 24.71
CA GLU A 533 -77.15 4.58 24.90
C GLU A 533 -76.44 3.62 25.88
N GLU A 534 -75.11 3.48 25.81
CA GLU A 534 -74.36 2.64 26.75
C GLU A 534 -74.53 3.13 28.20
N VAL A 535 -74.36 4.44 28.41
CA VAL A 535 -74.56 5.04 29.72
C VAL A 535 -76.00 4.86 30.19
N THR A 536 -77.01 5.18 29.36
CA THR A 536 -78.42 5.05 29.76
C THR A 536 -78.78 3.61 30.11
N ASN A 537 -78.24 2.63 29.39
CA ASN A 537 -78.54 1.22 29.61
C ASN A 537 -77.87 0.65 30.87
N TYR A 538 -76.66 1.11 31.21
CA TYR A 538 -75.83 0.43 32.21
C TYR A 538 -75.53 1.26 33.46
N ILE A 539 -75.70 2.59 33.45
CA ILE A 539 -75.37 3.41 34.62
C ILE A 539 -76.14 2.99 35.87
N ASN A 540 -77.40 2.57 35.72
CA ASN A 540 -78.30 2.21 36.82
C ASN A 540 -78.01 0.84 37.47
N ASN A 541 -76.86 0.24 37.18
CA ASN A 541 -76.39 -0.95 37.87
C ASN A 541 -75.72 -0.58 39.21
N CYS A 542 -75.56 -1.60 40.04
CA CYS A 542 -74.63 -1.53 41.17
C CYS A 542 -73.22 -1.83 40.66
N TRP A 543 -72.28 -0.91 40.90
CA TRP A 543 -70.89 -0.98 40.50
C TRP A 543 -69.97 -1.02 41.73
N SER A 544 -69.07 -1.99 41.81
CA SER A 544 -68.09 -2.14 42.90
C SER A 544 -66.67 -2.19 42.37
N TYR A 545 -65.71 -1.68 43.15
CA TYR A 545 -64.29 -1.71 42.85
C TYR A 545 -63.79 -3.12 42.43
N ASP A 546 -63.10 -3.18 41.29
CA ASP A 546 -62.51 -4.39 40.70
C ASP A 546 -61.01 -4.23 40.37
N GLY A 547 -60.51 -2.99 40.25
CA GLY A 547 -59.09 -2.76 40.04
C GLY A 547 -58.72 -1.29 39.84
N PHE A 548 -57.42 -1.01 39.78
CA PHE A 548 -56.88 0.32 39.55
C PHE A 548 -55.57 0.29 38.76
N THR A 549 -55.41 1.21 37.82
CA THR A 549 -54.13 1.44 37.13
C THR A 549 -53.72 2.90 37.22
N THR A 550 -52.43 3.16 37.50
CA THR A 550 -51.85 4.50 37.51
C THR A 550 -51.82 5.10 36.10
N LYS A 551 -51.47 6.38 36.00
CA LYS A 551 -51.29 7.08 34.71
C LYS A 551 -50.28 6.39 33.77
N ASN A 552 -49.30 5.67 34.32
CA ASN A 552 -48.29 4.95 33.53
C ASN A 552 -48.70 3.53 33.14
N GLY A 553 -49.88 3.07 33.59
CA GLY A 553 -50.39 1.72 33.32
C GLY A 553 -49.99 0.67 34.36
N ASP A 554 -49.26 1.05 35.41
CA ASP A 554 -48.89 0.15 36.51
C ASP A 554 -50.12 -0.16 37.38
N GLN A 555 -50.16 -1.36 37.97
CA GLN A 555 -51.15 -1.67 39.01
C GLN A 555 -50.92 -0.77 40.23
N GLY A 556 -52.00 -0.25 40.80
CA GLY A 556 -51.95 0.51 42.05
C GLY A 556 -53.14 0.19 42.95
N GLU A 557 -53.29 0.95 44.03
CA GLU A 557 -54.43 0.84 44.94
C GLU A 557 -55.29 2.11 44.88
N TYR A 558 -56.60 1.91 44.78
CA TYR A 558 -57.60 2.92 45.06
C TYR A 558 -58.43 2.48 46.26
N ASP A 559 -59.42 3.28 46.66
CA ASP A 559 -60.37 2.88 47.69
C ASP A 559 -61.11 1.58 47.31
N LYS A 560 -60.74 0.48 47.98
CA LYS A 560 -61.35 -0.85 47.79
C LYS A 560 -62.81 -0.91 48.20
N THR A 561 -63.29 0.07 48.98
CA THR A 561 -64.69 0.18 49.35
C THR A 561 -65.53 0.95 48.33
N PHE A 562 -64.91 1.47 47.27
CA PHE A 562 -65.57 2.33 46.30
C PHE A 562 -66.71 1.59 45.58
N LYS A 563 -67.92 2.15 45.69
CA LYS A 563 -69.16 1.55 45.18
C LYS A 563 -70.11 2.63 44.69
N ILE A 564 -70.80 2.41 43.57
CA ILE A 564 -71.83 3.31 43.02
C ILE A 564 -73.10 2.50 42.75
N MET A 565 -74.22 2.92 43.32
CA MET A 565 -75.55 2.35 43.07
C MET A 565 -76.44 3.49 42.57
N ALA A 566 -76.55 3.61 41.24
CA ALA A 566 -77.35 4.64 40.60
C ALA A 566 -78.74 4.11 40.25
N TYR A 567 -79.76 4.96 40.34
CA TYR A 567 -81.15 4.59 40.10
C TYR A 567 -81.76 5.42 38.96
N GLN A 568 -82.83 4.90 38.34
CA GLN A 568 -83.49 5.54 37.19
C GLN A 568 -83.97 6.98 37.47
N ASN A 569 -84.31 7.31 38.73
CA ASN A 569 -84.76 8.63 39.17
C ASN A 569 -83.60 9.62 39.48
N LYS A 570 -82.38 9.28 39.06
CA LYS A 570 -81.12 10.02 39.31
C LYS A 570 -80.65 10.04 40.77
N ASP A 571 -81.26 9.25 41.66
CA ASP A 571 -80.68 9.00 42.97
C ASP A 571 -79.41 8.17 42.82
N VAL A 572 -78.47 8.36 43.74
CA VAL A 572 -77.27 7.53 43.86
C VAL A 572 -76.94 7.30 45.32
N ASN A 573 -76.67 6.04 45.66
CA ASN A 573 -75.96 5.67 46.87
C ASN A 573 -74.53 5.34 46.47
N PHE A 574 -73.54 5.93 47.12
CA PHE A 574 -72.15 5.62 46.83
C PHE A 574 -71.32 5.51 48.10
N VAL A 575 -70.33 4.62 48.07
CA VAL A 575 -69.34 4.47 49.13
C VAL A 575 -68.03 4.99 48.57
N MET A 576 -67.38 5.89 49.30
CA MET A 576 -66.07 6.42 48.94
C MET A 576 -65.27 6.75 50.20
N ASN A 577 -64.02 6.32 50.24
CA ASN A 577 -63.13 6.31 51.40
C ASN A 577 -63.80 5.71 52.65
N GLY A 578 -64.53 4.60 52.48
CA GLY A 578 -65.25 3.92 53.54
C GLY A 578 -66.51 4.62 54.06
N LYS A 579 -66.88 5.79 53.51
CA LYS A 579 -68.07 6.54 53.91
C LYS A 579 -69.23 6.31 52.94
N PHE A 580 -70.40 6.00 53.48
CA PHE A 580 -71.63 5.87 52.72
C PHE A 580 -72.31 7.24 52.56
N GLU A 581 -72.64 7.59 51.33
CA GLU A 581 -73.31 8.84 50.95
C GLU A 581 -74.56 8.55 50.12
N VAL A 582 -75.59 9.37 50.31
CA VAL A 582 -76.81 9.39 49.49
C VAL A 582 -76.87 10.72 48.79
N GLY A 583 -77.17 10.72 47.49
CA GLY A 583 -77.12 11.92 46.67
C GLY A 583 -77.86 11.80 45.35
N LYS A 584 -77.51 12.70 44.43
CA LYS A 584 -77.93 12.69 43.03
C LYS A 584 -76.74 12.48 42.11
N TYR A 585 -76.93 11.80 40.98
CA TYR A 585 -75.95 11.75 39.91
C TYR A 585 -76.40 12.55 38.68
N SER A 586 -75.43 13.06 37.92
CA SER A 586 -75.69 13.63 36.59
C SER A 586 -74.57 13.30 35.62
N ILE A 587 -74.90 13.20 34.33
CA ILE A 587 -73.94 12.85 33.30
C ILE A 587 -73.96 13.91 32.20
N ARG A 588 -72.77 14.41 31.85
CA ARG A 588 -72.55 15.22 30.65
C ARG A 588 -72.03 14.31 29.56
N THR A 589 -72.90 13.91 28.63
CA THR A 589 -72.63 12.90 27.60
C THR A 589 -71.48 13.29 26.67
N LYS A 590 -71.43 14.55 26.19
CA LYS A 590 -70.37 15.05 25.30
C LYS A 590 -68.95 14.95 25.90
N PRO A 591 -68.67 15.46 27.12
CA PRO A 591 -67.35 15.28 27.75
C PRO A 591 -67.21 13.94 28.50
N LYS A 592 -68.27 13.12 28.55
CA LYS A 592 -68.36 11.85 29.29
C LYS A 592 -68.14 11.98 30.79
N LEU A 593 -68.63 13.04 31.42
CA LEU A 593 -68.42 13.30 32.85
C LEU A 593 -69.60 12.84 33.69
N LEU A 594 -69.33 12.03 34.72
CA LEU A 594 -70.22 11.61 35.79
C LEU A 594 -69.97 12.46 37.03
N TYR A 595 -71.02 13.11 37.53
CA TYR A 595 -71.01 13.86 38.79
C TYR A 595 -71.79 13.06 39.83
N LEU A 596 -71.22 12.88 41.01
CA LEU A 596 -71.91 12.35 42.19
C LEU A 596 -71.99 13.47 43.23
N THR A 597 -73.20 13.96 43.50
CA THR A 597 -73.46 15.10 44.39
C THR A 597 -74.18 14.61 45.65
N PRO A 598 -73.54 14.61 46.84
CA PRO A 598 -74.18 14.14 48.06
C PRO A 598 -75.29 15.10 48.51
N ASN A 599 -76.30 14.57 49.22
CA ASN A 599 -77.43 15.37 49.71
C ASN A 599 -77.03 16.35 50.82
N ARG A 600 -75.95 16.06 51.56
CA ARG A 600 -75.50 16.89 52.70
C ARG A 600 -74.97 18.25 52.28
N ASP A 601 -74.28 18.33 51.14
CA ASP A 601 -73.76 19.58 50.58
C ASP A 601 -73.63 19.46 49.05
N LYS A 602 -74.29 20.36 48.33
CA LYS A 602 -74.26 20.38 46.86
C LYS A 602 -72.91 20.78 46.28
N ASN A 603 -72.04 21.40 47.08
CA ASN A 603 -70.69 21.80 46.66
C ASN A 603 -69.65 20.67 46.84
N ASP A 604 -69.96 19.62 47.61
CA ASP A 604 -69.05 18.49 47.91
C ASP A 604 -69.22 17.35 46.88
N TYR A 605 -69.32 17.70 45.59
CA TYR A 605 -69.50 16.72 44.53
C TYR A 605 -68.15 16.14 44.07
N VAL A 606 -68.15 14.87 43.65
CA VAL A 606 -67.01 14.25 42.96
C VAL A 606 -67.30 14.05 41.49
N VAL A 607 -66.26 14.15 40.67
CA VAL A 607 -66.37 14.05 39.21
C VAL A 607 -65.46 12.96 38.69
N PHE A 608 -66.01 12.13 37.80
CA PHE A 608 -65.29 11.12 37.05
C PHE A 608 -65.54 11.29 35.57
N LYS A 609 -64.57 10.95 34.73
CA LYS A 609 -64.81 10.69 33.32
C LYS A 609 -65.10 9.21 33.12
N ILE A 610 -66.24 8.89 32.53
CA ILE A 610 -66.56 7.53 32.09
C ILE A 610 -65.72 7.27 30.84
N ILE A 611 -64.70 6.42 30.98
CA ILE A 611 -63.86 6.00 29.87
C ILE A 611 -64.63 4.98 29.03
N GLU A 612 -65.29 4.05 29.71
CA GLU A 612 -66.03 2.95 29.10
C GLU A 612 -67.08 2.43 30.09
N ILE A 613 -68.24 2.00 29.59
CA ILE A 613 -69.27 1.33 30.39
C ILE A 613 -70.00 0.32 29.51
N ASN A 614 -70.17 -0.91 30.01
CA ASN A 614 -70.95 -1.94 29.33
C ASN A 614 -71.68 -2.81 30.37
N LYS A 615 -72.28 -3.93 29.94
CA LYS A 615 -73.04 -4.84 30.81
C LYS A 615 -72.22 -5.56 31.88
N ASN A 616 -70.89 -5.49 31.87
CA ASN A 616 -70.02 -6.25 32.77
C ASN A 616 -69.15 -5.34 33.66
N TYR A 617 -68.69 -4.21 33.12
CA TYR A 617 -67.79 -3.30 33.83
C TYR A 617 -68.01 -1.82 33.47
N MET A 618 -67.48 -0.96 34.34
CA MET A 618 -67.37 0.48 34.15
C MET A 618 -65.94 0.93 34.47
N VAL A 619 -65.35 1.74 33.60
CA VAL A 619 -64.02 2.34 33.80
C VAL A 619 -64.15 3.83 34.01
N LEU A 620 -63.72 4.30 35.19
CA LEU A 620 -63.75 5.71 35.57
C LEU A 620 -62.34 6.28 35.64
N MET A 621 -62.21 7.55 35.28
CA MET A 621 -60.99 8.34 35.47
C MET A 621 -61.30 9.51 36.40
N PRO A 622 -60.68 9.58 37.59
CA PRO A 622 -60.92 10.66 38.54
C PRO A 622 -60.60 12.04 37.98
N PHE A 623 -61.37 13.02 38.42
CA PHE A 623 -61.13 14.42 38.18
C PHE A 623 -60.75 15.09 39.50
N LYS A 624 -59.52 15.57 39.61
CA LYS A 624 -58.96 16.17 40.83
C LYS A 624 -58.22 17.45 40.45
N ASP A 625 -58.37 18.51 41.26
CA ASP A 625 -57.72 19.81 41.04
C ASP A 625 -57.95 20.34 39.60
N GLU A 626 -59.21 20.25 39.15
CA GLU A 626 -59.68 20.68 37.82
C GLU A 626 -59.07 19.92 36.62
N LYS A 627 -58.43 18.78 36.85
CA LYS A 627 -57.79 17.97 35.79
C LYS A 627 -58.12 16.48 35.93
N LEU A 628 -58.09 15.77 34.80
CA LEU A 628 -58.14 14.31 34.79
C LEU A 628 -56.80 13.76 35.28
N THR A 629 -56.83 12.83 36.24
CA THR A 629 -55.59 12.29 36.83
C THR A 629 -54.81 11.38 35.86
N GLY A 630 -55.50 10.82 34.87
CA GLY A 630 -54.95 9.80 33.96
C GLY A 630 -55.01 8.38 34.55
N GLU A 631 -55.38 8.25 35.82
CA GLU A 631 -55.60 6.98 36.50
C GLU A 631 -56.93 6.36 36.07
N LYS A 632 -57.04 5.03 36.12
CA LYS A 632 -58.28 4.32 35.79
C LYS A 632 -58.72 3.44 36.94
N ILE A 633 -59.96 3.63 37.37
CA ILE A 633 -60.67 2.80 38.33
C ILE A 633 -61.55 1.86 37.54
N TYR A 634 -61.36 0.56 37.75
CA TYR A 634 -62.18 -0.49 37.14
C TYR A 634 -63.23 -0.90 38.15
N LEU A 635 -64.48 -0.93 37.70
CA LEU A 635 -65.63 -1.34 38.47
C LEU A 635 -66.30 -2.51 37.78
N ALA A 636 -66.64 -3.54 38.53
CA ALA A 636 -67.48 -4.65 38.07
C ALA A 636 -68.90 -4.48 38.61
N ILE A 637 -69.86 -5.18 38.01
CA ILE A 637 -71.20 -5.29 38.60
C ILE A 637 -71.08 -5.94 40.00
N CYS A 638 -71.77 -5.37 40.98
CA CYS A 638 -71.84 -5.93 42.32
C CYS A 638 -72.32 -7.38 42.26
N LYS A 639 -71.58 -8.28 42.89
CA LYS A 639 -72.05 -9.64 43.14
C LYS A 639 -73.01 -9.57 44.33
N ASP A 640 -74.23 -10.07 44.14
CA ASP A 640 -75.22 -10.22 45.22
C ASP A 640 -74.72 -11.17 46.31
#